data_AF-A0A0X3VF97-F1
#
_entry.id   AF-A0A0X3VF97-F1
#
_cell.length_a   1.000
_cell.length_b   1.000
_cell.length_c   1.000
_cell.angle_alpha   90.00
_cell.angle_beta   90.00
_cell.angle_gamma   90.00
#
_symmetry.space_group_name_H-M   'P 1'
#
loop_
_entity.id
_entity.type
_entity.pdbx_description
1 polymer ?
#
loop_
_entity_poly.entity_id
_entity_poly.type
_entity_poly.pdbx_seq_one_letter_code
_entity_poly.pdbx_strand_id
1 'polypeptide(L)'
;MLLGVRHHGPGSARAVRAALDAARPRVVLIEGPPEADALIPLAADEDMRPPVALLAHAVDEPGRSAFWPLAEFSPEWVAIRWALEHQVPARFIDLPATHTLAWGGQDEPALDAGAGEGRGPQPEPEPEPGIDARPGAEGGGREAGAADAGGAGSGTSEAGSGSGWTLEVGPESGPTPAAGSGSGPMPAAGSGSGPTLEVGSGSGPTLEVGSGSGPTPAADPGSGPTPEAGSGSGRTPEVGSEGGRAPAAGSGSGPTPEAGPGSGRVSGVGAAGGSDPRADVRVDPLAVLADAAGYDDPERWWEDVVEHRGVGDGDAFAPFLGLEEAMGALREAYGSGGYERDLVREAYMRLQVRSAQREFGDEVAVVCGAWHVPALRRKSTVAADKALLKGLPKAKADMTWVPWTYRRLARVSGYGAGIDSPGWYGHLFGAPDRPVERWMTKVAGLLRDEDRIVSSAHVIEAVRLAETLAVMRGRPLPGLSETTDAVRAVMCEGSDVPLALVQDRLVVGDVLGEVPRSAPAVPLQRDLDRIQRRLRLKPEALERELELDLRKENDAERSRLLHRLRLLGVGWGEPVASRGSTGTFRETWRLRWEPELSVRVAEAGVWGTTVFSAATAKAEADAVAAQGLADVTALAERCLLAELPDALPAVMQILADRAALDADVGRLAQALPALVRSLRYGDVRGTDTGALTEVAAGLAERVFVGLPPACAALDADAAEEMRRHVDAVHGAVGLLGDAVGSGQGAEDGAAVAGDGTPGDGVPSEHGTPSARGAMGDPPAALGHGGLRNRWHAVLRVLSVRDTVPGVIRGRAVRLLLDDGELAQDEAARLMGLALSPGTPPGEAAAWIEGFVGGGSGGGMLLVHDERLLGLVDAWLTGVSAEAFTDVLPLLRRTFSAYEPGVRRTLGELVRRGPGERGSARAGGSGIPGFAAELDLERADAVLPVVRLLLGLERVEEDVENDLVGVTG
;
A
#
# COMPACT_ATOMS: atom_id res chain seq x y z
N MET A 1 -22.16 16.70 41.46
CA MET A 1 -22.73 15.49 40.83
C MET A 1 -21.69 14.85 39.92
N LEU A 2 -21.51 13.53 39.96
CA LEU A 2 -20.61 12.79 39.06
C LEU A 2 -21.44 11.82 38.22
N LEU A 3 -21.29 11.89 36.90
CA LEU A 3 -22.00 11.09 35.91
C LEU A 3 -20.97 10.19 35.23
N GLY A 4 -20.80 8.99 35.77
CA GLY A 4 -19.91 7.96 35.22
C GLY A 4 -20.50 7.31 33.98
N VAL A 5 -19.81 7.39 32.86
CA VAL A 5 -20.31 6.93 31.55
C VAL A 5 -19.34 6.01 30.84
N ARG A 6 -19.80 5.44 29.74
CA ARG A 6 -18.97 4.93 28.66
C ARG A 6 -19.00 5.95 27.50
N HIS A 7 -17.85 6.26 26.91
CA HIS A 7 -17.67 7.35 25.92
C HIS A 7 -18.56 7.28 24.67
N HIS A 8 -19.18 6.12 24.38
CA HIS A 8 -19.94 5.86 23.16
C HIS A 8 -21.12 4.91 23.42
N GLY A 9 -22.16 5.39 24.11
CA GLY A 9 -23.32 4.57 24.49
C GLY A 9 -24.63 5.36 24.41
N PRO A 10 -25.60 4.95 23.56
CA PRO A 10 -26.82 5.73 23.31
C PRO A 10 -27.72 5.92 24.54
N GLY A 11 -27.88 4.89 25.36
CA GLY A 11 -28.53 4.88 26.66
C GLY A 11 -27.77 5.71 27.69
N SER A 12 -26.43 5.61 27.74
CA SER A 12 -25.60 6.48 28.58
C SER A 12 -25.80 7.96 28.23
N ALA A 13 -25.84 8.27 26.94
CA ALA A 13 -26.03 9.63 26.44
C ALA A 13 -27.43 10.18 26.79
N ARG A 14 -28.47 9.35 26.64
CA ARG A 14 -29.84 9.68 27.09
C ARG A 14 -29.91 9.89 28.61
N ALA A 15 -29.26 9.04 29.39
CA ALA A 15 -29.21 9.15 30.85
C ALA A 15 -28.51 10.44 31.29
N VAL A 16 -27.40 10.83 30.63
CA VAL A 16 -26.70 12.09 30.92
C VAL A 16 -27.63 13.27 30.66
N ARG A 17 -28.32 13.29 29.51
CA ARG A 17 -29.29 14.35 29.21
C ARG A 17 -30.38 14.45 30.27
N ALA A 18 -30.99 13.32 30.64
CA ALA A 18 -32.02 13.27 31.68
C ALA A 18 -31.52 13.75 33.05
N ALA A 19 -30.31 13.35 33.45
CA ALA A 19 -29.69 13.78 34.70
C ALA A 19 -29.37 15.28 34.72
N LEU A 20 -28.91 15.84 33.60
CA LEU A 20 -28.67 17.28 33.47
C LEU A 20 -29.98 18.08 33.47
N ASP A 21 -31.02 17.60 32.79
CA ASP A 21 -32.35 18.21 32.79
C ASP A 21 -32.96 18.24 34.20
N ALA A 22 -32.76 17.18 34.98
CA ALA A 22 -33.24 17.07 36.36
C ALA A 22 -32.42 17.92 37.35
N ALA A 23 -31.09 17.90 37.25
CA ALA A 23 -30.21 18.57 38.20
C ALA A 23 -30.01 20.07 37.93
N ARG A 24 -30.08 20.49 36.66
CA ARG A 24 -29.80 21.86 36.19
C ARG A 24 -28.54 22.48 36.80
N PRO A 25 -27.36 21.87 36.59
CA PRO A 25 -26.11 22.37 37.15
C PRO A 25 -25.75 23.76 36.65
N ARG A 26 -24.95 24.50 37.42
CA ARG A 26 -24.41 25.82 37.05
C ARG A 26 -23.19 25.73 36.14
N VAL A 27 -22.56 24.57 36.05
CA VAL A 27 -21.43 24.27 35.16
C VAL A 27 -21.37 22.77 34.88
N VAL A 28 -21.00 22.41 33.65
CA VAL A 28 -20.77 21.03 33.22
C VAL A 28 -19.27 20.83 32.97
N LEU A 29 -18.66 19.89 33.68
CA LEU A 29 -17.28 19.50 33.50
C LEU A 29 -17.24 18.19 32.71
N ILE A 30 -16.36 18.10 31.73
CA ILE A 30 -16.35 17.01 30.75
C ILE A 30 -14.95 16.42 30.69
N GLU A 31 -14.84 15.10 30.64
CA GLU A 31 -13.57 14.44 30.40
C GLU A 31 -13.06 14.77 28.98
N GLY A 32 -11.84 15.30 28.93
CA GLY A 32 -11.17 15.73 27.73
C GLY A 32 -10.13 16.79 28.05
N PRO A 33 -9.24 17.11 27.12
CA PRO A 33 -8.14 18.04 27.35
C PRO A 33 -8.64 19.50 27.40
N PRO A 34 -8.20 20.30 28.39
CA PRO A 34 -8.62 21.69 28.58
C PRO A 34 -8.28 22.62 27.40
N GLU A 35 -7.31 22.27 26.57
CA GLU A 35 -7.02 22.99 25.33
C GLU A 35 -8.23 23.07 24.38
N ALA A 36 -9.16 22.11 24.48
CA ALA A 36 -10.40 22.08 23.69
C ALA A 36 -11.50 23.04 24.19
N ASP A 37 -11.35 23.70 25.35
CA ASP A 37 -12.37 24.60 25.91
C ASP A 37 -12.78 25.69 24.91
N ALA A 38 -11.81 26.23 24.17
CA ALA A 38 -12.04 27.26 23.16
C ALA A 38 -12.82 26.74 21.93
N LEU A 39 -12.87 25.42 21.73
CA LEU A 39 -13.52 24.75 20.60
C LEU A 39 -14.95 24.33 20.91
N ILE A 40 -15.36 24.32 22.19
CA ILE A 40 -16.72 23.97 22.64
C ILE A 40 -17.81 24.75 21.88
N PRO A 41 -17.72 26.08 21.66
CA PRO A 41 -18.77 26.82 20.97
C PRO A 41 -19.05 26.33 19.54
N LEU A 42 -18.08 25.73 18.87
CA LEU A 42 -18.25 25.20 17.51
C LEU A 42 -19.19 24.00 17.48
N ALA A 43 -19.39 23.30 18.60
CA ALA A 43 -20.35 22.21 18.69
C ALA A 43 -21.81 22.68 18.53
N ALA A 44 -22.09 23.98 18.67
CA ALA A 44 -23.42 24.57 18.41
C ALA A 44 -23.70 24.82 16.92
N ASP A 45 -22.68 24.84 16.06
CA ASP A 45 -22.79 25.15 14.63
C ASP A 45 -23.59 24.07 13.89
N GLU A 46 -24.43 24.47 12.92
CA GLU A 46 -25.29 23.56 12.16
C GLU A 46 -24.49 22.65 11.19
N ASP A 47 -23.32 23.11 10.76
CA ASP A 47 -22.41 22.34 9.91
C ASP A 47 -21.54 21.36 10.72
N MET A 48 -21.63 21.38 12.06
CA MET A 48 -20.93 20.44 12.93
C MET A 48 -21.76 19.17 13.11
N ARG A 49 -21.35 18.09 12.43
CA ARG A 49 -22.08 16.81 12.42
C ARG A 49 -21.15 15.67 12.84
N PRO A 50 -21.38 15.04 14.00
CA PRO A 50 -20.66 13.84 14.40
C PRO A 50 -20.84 12.69 13.39
N PRO A 51 -19.89 11.71 13.34
CA PRO A 51 -18.74 11.56 14.23
C PRO A 51 -17.61 12.56 13.92
N VAL A 52 -17.12 13.25 14.95
CA VAL A 52 -16.00 14.21 14.88
C VAL A 52 -14.98 13.87 15.94
N ALA A 53 -13.74 14.32 15.80
CA ALA A 53 -12.73 14.15 16.83
C ALA A 53 -12.06 15.47 17.17
N LEU A 54 -11.72 15.65 18.45
CA LEU A 54 -10.69 16.62 18.80
C LEU A 54 -9.34 16.01 18.40
N LEU A 55 -8.63 16.66 17.48
CA LEU A 55 -7.25 16.35 17.12
C LEU A 55 -6.34 17.29 17.89
N ALA A 56 -5.49 16.74 18.77
CA ALA A 56 -4.32 17.45 19.26
C ALA A 56 -3.07 16.97 18.54
N HIS A 57 -2.18 17.89 18.19
CA HIS A 57 -0.87 17.54 17.65
C HIS A 57 0.23 18.40 18.28
N ALA A 58 1.45 17.85 18.32
CA ALA A 58 2.59 18.64 18.74
C ALA A 58 2.90 19.70 17.67
N VAL A 59 3.13 20.94 18.09
CA VAL A 59 3.35 22.06 17.16
C VAL A 59 4.62 21.86 16.33
N ASP A 60 5.67 21.31 16.94
CA ASP A 60 6.97 21.10 16.30
C ASP A 60 7.04 19.78 15.51
N GLU A 61 6.12 18.85 15.76
CA GLU A 61 6.08 17.53 15.13
C GLU A 61 4.61 17.09 14.96
N PRO A 62 3.90 17.57 13.92
CA PRO A 62 2.46 17.34 13.76
C PRO A 62 2.05 15.86 13.68
N GLY A 63 2.97 14.97 13.27
CA GLY A 63 2.74 13.52 13.27
C GLY A 63 2.53 12.93 14.65
N ARG A 64 3.11 13.56 15.69
CA ARG A 64 2.83 13.21 17.08
C ARG A 64 1.50 13.83 17.48
N SER A 65 0.44 13.04 17.33
CA SER A 65 -0.94 13.47 17.51
C SER A 65 -1.75 12.51 18.37
N ALA A 66 -2.90 12.98 18.86
CA ALA A 66 -3.86 12.21 19.63
C ALA A 66 -5.28 12.65 19.26
N PHE A 67 -6.22 11.70 19.31
CA PHE A 67 -7.61 11.91 18.93
C PHE A 67 -8.55 11.60 20.10
N TRP A 68 -9.56 12.46 20.29
CA TRP A 68 -10.70 12.22 21.17
C TRP A 68 -11.96 12.23 20.30
N PRO A 69 -12.34 11.08 19.71
CA PRO A 69 -13.53 10.97 18.90
C PRO A 69 -14.80 11.10 19.72
N LEU A 70 -15.83 11.66 19.10
CA LEU A 70 -17.15 11.91 19.65
C LEU A 70 -18.20 11.63 18.58
N ALA A 71 -19.19 10.82 18.92
CA ALA A 71 -20.36 10.55 18.09
C ALA A 71 -21.59 11.27 18.66
N GLU A 72 -22.68 11.30 17.90
CA GLU A 72 -23.96 11.87 18.37
C GLU A 72 -24.51 11.16 19.62
N PHE A 73 -24.14 9.89 19.79
CA PHE A 73 -24.45 9.06 20.95
C PHE A 73 -23.32 9.02 22.00
N SER A 74 -22.33 9.92 21.92
CA SER A 74 -21.36 10.12 22.99
C SER A 74 -21.98 10.95 24.12
N PRO A 75 -21.96 10.47 25.39
CA PRO A 75 -22.50 11.23 26.51
C PRO A 75 -21.82 12.59 26.71
N GLU A 76 -20.52 12.69 26.42
CA GLU A 76 -19.74 13.92 26.43
C GLU A 76 -20.24 14.91 25.37
N TRP A 77 -20.51 14.42 24.15
CA TRP A 77 -21.10 15.24 23.08
C TRP A 77 -22.47 15.78 23.48
N VAL A 78 -23.32 14.91 24.05
CA VAL A 78 -24.64 15.32 24.56
C VAL A 78 -24.52 16.32 25.71
N ALA A 79 -23.54 16.18 26.59
CA ALA A 79 -23.29 17.13 27.66
C ALA A 79 -22.84 18.50 27.14
N ILE A 80 -21.96 18.55 26.13
CA ILE A 80 -21.56 19.77 25.43
C ILE A 80 -22.79 20.46 24.82
N ARG A 81 -23.57 19.71 24.04
CA ARG A 81 -24.77 20.23 23.35
C ARG A 81 -25.81 20.75 24.36
N TRP A 82 -26.08 19.99 25.42
CA TRP A 82 -26.99 20.40 26.47
C TRP A 82 -26.55 21.70 27.14
N ALA A 83 -25.26 21.83 27.47
CA ALA A 83 -24.72 23.01 28.13
C ALA A 83 -24.85 24.26 27.23
N LEU A 84 -24.54 24.12 25.94
CA LEU A 84 -24.71 25.20 24.95
C LEU A 84 -26.18 25.59 24.77
N GLU A 85 -27.09 24.62 24.66
CA GLU A 85 -28.54 24.84 24.53
C GLU A 85 -29.12 25.58 25.74
N HIS A 86 -28.61 25.32 26.95
CA HIS A 86 -29.06 25.93 28.20
C HIS A 86 -28.23 27.12 28.67
N GLN A 87 -27.24 27.55 27.88
CA GLN A 87 -26.30 28.63 28.22
C GLN A 87 -25.55 28.40 29.55
N VAL A 88 -25.28 27.13 29.87
CA VAL A 88 -24.48 26.71 31.01
C VAL A 88 -23.01 26.58 30.56
N PRO A 89 -22.04 27.12 31.30
CA PRO A 89 -20.63 26.92 30.97
C PRO A 89 -20.24 25.44 30.96
N ALA A 90 -19.52 25.03 29.92
CA ALA A 90 -18.88 23.72 29.85
C ALA A 90 -17.35 23.86 29.85
N ARG A 91 -16.63 22.96 30.53
CA ARG A 91 -15.16 22.92 30.57
C ARG A 91 -14.64 21.49 30.56
N PHE A 92 -13.54 21.28 29.86
CA PHE A 92 -12.79 20.05 29.86
C PHE A 92 -11.86 19.98 31.07
N ILE A 93 -11.75 18.79 31.69
CA ILE A 93 -11.08 18.64 33.00
C ILE A 93 -10.04 17.52 33.07
N ASP A 94 -9.72 16.86 31.97
CA ASP A 94 -8.68 15.82 31.93
C ASP A 94 -7.28 16.42 31.80
N LEU A 95 -6.25 15.58 31.90
CA LEU A 95 -4.86 15.99 31.77
C LEU A 95 -4.63 16.74 30.43
N PRO A 96 -3.95 17.90 30.46
CA PRO A 96 -3.61 18.66 29.27
C PRO A 96 -2.94 17.83 28.18
N ALA A 97 -3.35 18.04 26.93
CA ALA A 97 -2.79 17.33 25.77
C ALA A 97 -1.26 17.54 25.64
N THR A 98 -0.75 18.68 26.13
CA THR A 98 0.69 18.95 26.24
C THR A 98 1.49 17.88 26.99
N HIS A 99 0.89 17.21 27.97
CA HIS A 99 1.50 16.11 28.72
C HIS A 99 1.32 14.76 28.01
N THR A 100 0.11 14.50 27.52
CA THR A 100 -0.23 13.27 26.78
C THR A 100 0.66 13.08 25.55
N LEU A 101 0.84 14.15 24.76
CA LEU A 101 1.71 14.12 23.57
C LEU A 101 3.20 14.00 23.92
N ALA A 102 3.62 14.45 25.10
CA ALA A 102 5.01 14.32 25.53
C ALA A 102 5.36 12.89 25.96
N TRP A 103 4.38 12.13 26.46
CA TRP A 103 4.55 10.71 26.81
C TRP A 103 4.55 9.76 25.62
N GLY A 104 3.92 10.14 24.50
CA GLY A 104 3.82 9.31 23.28
C GLY A 104 5.16 9.01 22.60
N GLY A 105 6.26 9.65 23.01
CA GLY A 105 7.60 9.35 22.50
C GLY A 105 8.29 8.13 23.14
N GLN A 106 7.67 7.45 24.11
CA GLN A 106 8.35 6.39 24.87
C GLN A 106 7.68 5.01 24.92
N ASP A 107 6.38 4.80 24.65
CA ASP A 107 5.75 3.47 24.81
C ASP A 107 4.41 3.25 24.06
N GLU A 108 4.27 3.59 22.78
CA GLU A 108 3.21 2.99 21.94
C GLU A 108 3.74 2.61 20.55
N PRO A 109 3.40 1.42 20.01
CA PRO A 109 3.66 1.11 18.61
C PRO A 109 2.85 2.09 17.76
N ALA A 110 3.53 2.72 16.80
CA ALA A 110 2.88 3.50 15.76
C ALA A 110 1.69 2.73 15.19
N LEU A 111 0.55 3.41 15.05
CA LEU A 111 -0.54 2.93 14.20
C LEU A 111 0.08 2.73 12.80
N ASP A 112 0.34 1.47 12.45
CA ASP A 112 1.06 1.10 11.25
C ASP A 112 0.29 1.64 10.04
N ALA A 113 0.96 2.49 9.27
CA ALA A 113 0.45 2.98 8.00
C ALA A 113 0.51 1.80 7.04
N GLY A 114 -0.65 1.18 6.78
CA GLY A 114 -0.79 -0.06 6.03
C GLY A 114 0.12 -0.17 4.80
N ALA A 115 1.14 -1.01 4.92
CA ALA A 115 1.73 -1.69 3.78
C ALA A 115 0.80 -2.86 3.41
N GLY A 116 0.41 -2.94 2.13
CA GLY A 116 -0.59 -3.88 1.64
C GLY A 116 -0.33 -5.35 2.01
N GLU A 117 -1.42 -6.05 2.33
CA GLU A 117 -1.44 -7.48 2.64
C GLU A 117 -0.90 -8.33 1.47
N GLY A 118 0.32 -8.82 1.63
CA GLY A 118 0.83 -10.03 0.97
C GLY A 118 0.64 -11.22 1.90
N ARG A 119 -0.29 -12.11 1.59
CA ARG A 119 -0.59 -13.33 2.36
C ARG A 119 0.58 -14.31 2.30
N GLY A 120 1.37 -14.43 3.38
CA GLY A 120 2.38 -15.48 3.60
C GLY A 120 1.88 -16.59 4.55
N PRO A 121 2.43 -17.83 4.48
CA PRO A 121 1.85 -19.01 5.14
C PRO A 121 2.19 -19.10 6.64
N GLN A 122 1.27 -19.69 7.42
CA GLN A 122 1.42 -19.91 8.87
C GLN A 122 2.51 -20.95 9.21
N PRO A 123 3.22 -20.82 10.36
CA PRO A 123 4.15 -21.83 10.85
C PRO A 123 3.42 -22.96 11.62
N GLU A 124 3.92 -24.19 11.47
CA GLU A 124 3.49 -25.41 12.17
C GLU A 124 3.97 -25.46 13.64
N PRO A 125 3.31 -26.22 14.54
CA PRO A 125 3.68 -26.32 15.95
C PRO A 125 4.80 -27.35 16.23
N GLU A 126 5.77 -26.98 17.05
CA GLU A 126 6.87 -27.84 17.52
C GLU A 126 6.49 -28.76 18.72
N PRO A 127 7.19 -29.89 18.94
CA PRO A 127 6.77 -30.99 19.82
C PRO A 127 7.26 -30.85 21.27
N GLU A 128 6.51 -31.43 22.22
CA GLU A 128 6.82 -31.41 23.67
C GLU A 128 8.05 -32.27 24.05
N PRO A 129 8.91 -31.82 24.98
CA PRO A 129 10.04 -32.60 25.47
C PRO A 129 9.71 -33.45 26.70
N GLY A 130 10.23 -34.68 26.69
CA GLY A 130 10.12 -35.69 27.75
C GLY A 130 10.97 -35.44 29.00
N ILE A 131 10.56 -36.12 30.05
CA ILE A 131 11.07 -36.07 31.43
C ILE A 131 12.30 -36.99 31.58
N ASP A 132 13.42 -36.52 32.16
CA ASP A 132 14.10 -37.22 33.26
C ASP A 132 15.34 -36.54 33.91
N ALA A 133 15.47 -36.85 35.21
CA ALA A 133 16.66 -36.98 36.06
C ALA A 133 17.49 -35.77 36.60
N ARG A 134 17.36 -35.59 37.94
CA ARG A 134 18.25 -34.98 38.96
C ARG A 134 19.68 -35.61 38.98
N PRO A 135 20.74 -35.08 39.66
CA PRO A 135 20.75 -34.51 41.05
C PRO A 135 21.77 -33.38 41.42
N GLY A 136 21.51 -32.62 42.50
CA GLY A 136 22.35 -32.54 43.75
C GLY A 136 23.36 -31.38 43.70
N ALA A 137 23.81 -30.68 44.75
CA ALA A 137 23.59 -30.58 46.19
C ALA A 137 24.36 -29.32 46.70
N GLU A 138 24.09 -28.87 47.94
CA GLU A 138 24.94 -27.98 48.79
C GLU A 138 25.08 -26.49 48.35
N GLY A 139 25.12 -25.47 49.21
CA GLY A 139 25.11 -25.34 50.67
C GLY A 139 25.54 -23.91 51.06
N GLY A 140 25.01 -23.37 52.17
CA GLY A 140 25.75 -22.52 53.12
C GLY A 140 25.85 -20.98 52.97
N GLY A 141 25.41 -20.29 54.04
CA GLY A 141 26.11 -19.12 54.64
C GLY A 141 25.67 -17.72 54.18
N ARG A 142 24.74 -17.01 54.85
CA ARG A 142 24.82 -16.17 56.09
C ARG A 142 25.71 -14.91 56.06
N GLU A 143 25.03 -13.80 56.38
CA GLU A 143 25.47 -12.60 57.15
C GLU A 143 26.55 -11.68 56.53
N ALA A 144 26.68 -10.39 56.83
CA ALA A 144 25.87 -9.26 57.33
C ALA A 144 26.89 -8.13 57.60
N GLY A 145 26.46 -6.86 57.58
CA GLY A 145 27.22 -5.71 58.13
C GLY A 145 27.83 -4.80 57.05
N ALA A 146 27.32 -3.61 56.74
CA ALA A 146 27.08 -2.39 57.53
C ALA A 146 28.26 -1.40 57.54
N ALA A 147 27.90 -0.12 57.31
CA ALA A 147 28.58 1.12 57.74
C ALA A 147 29.93 1.46 57.08
N ASP A 148 30.31 2.71 56.82
CA ASP A 148 29.71 4.04 56.97
C ASP A 148 30.71 5.06 56.36
N ALA A 149 30.18 6.25 56.11
CA ALA A 149 30.82 7.56 56.22
C ALA A 149 31.90 8.03 55.22
N GLY A 150 31.53 9.18 54.63
CA GLY A 150 32.39 10.37 54.58
C GLY A 150 33.14 10.50 53.26
N GLY A 151 32.95 11.53 52.45
CA GLY A 151 32.35 12.82 52.71
C GLY A 151 33.18 13.86 51.97
N ALA A 152 32.49 14.78 51.31
CA ALA A 152 32.95 16.08 50.79
C ALA A 152 34.13 16.08 49.79
N GLY A 153 34.09 16.82 48.70
CA GLY A 153 33.16 17.86 48.29
C GLY A 153 33.80 18.65 47.16
N SER A 154 32.97 19.46 46.50
CA SER A 154 33.31 20.62 45.65
C SER A 154 34.32 20.38 44.52
N GLY A 155 33.99 20.55 43.25
CA GLY A 155 32.97 21.42 42.67
C GLY A 155 33.64 22.27 41.59
N THR A 156 32.84 22.63 40.58
CA THR A 156 33.10 23.66 39.54
C THR A 156 34.19 23.30 38.52
N SER A 157 34.07 23.57 37.23
CA SER A 157 33.01 24.11 36.36
C SER A 157 33.59 24.10 34.95
N GLU A 158 32.72 23.89 33.96
CA GLU A 158 32.67 24.57 32.64
C GLU A 158 33.98 24.69 31.81
N ALA A 159 34.09 23.99 30.68
CA ALA A 159 33.50 24.30 29.36
C ALA A 159 34.47 25.08 28.44
N GLY A 160 34.38 24.79 27.13
CA GLY A 160 35.02 25.55 26.04
C GLY A 160 36.15 24.76 25.38
N SER A 161 35.90 24.03 24.28
CA SER A 161 35.75 24.55 22.91
C SER A 161 37.05 25.09 22.31
N GLY A 162 37.46 24.49 21.18
CA GLY A 162 37.97 25.28 20.06
C GLY A 162 39.41 25.03 19.62
N SER A 163 39.51 24.30 18.50
CA SER A 163 40.35 24.60 17.33
C SER A 163 41.89 24.66 17.47
N GLY A 164 42.53 23.65 16.87
CA GLY A 164 43.36 23.77 15.66
C GLY A 164 44.71 24.49 15.78
N TRP A 165 45.80 23.79 15.42
CA TRP A 165 46.87 24.21 14.50
C TRP A 165 47.78 22.99 14.20
N THR A 166 48.18 22.83 12.94
CA THR A 166 49.12 21.82 12.42
C THR A 166 50.57 22.33 12.46
N LEU A 167 51.53 21.46 12.80
CA LEU A 167 52.96 21.65 12.50
C LEU A 167 53.61 20.28 12.18
N GLU A 168 54.18 20.15 10.99
CA GLU A 168 55.14 19.10 10.61
C GLU A 168 56.52 19.41 11.22
N VAL A 169 57.29 18.41 11.69
CA VAL A 169 58.64 17.97 11.22
C VAL A 169 59.12 16.71 11.98
N GLY A 170 59.65 15.70 11.27
CA GLY A 170 60.93 15.03 11.60
C GLY A 170 60.95 13.79 12.54
N PRO A 171 61.53 12.63 12.12
CA PRO A 171 61.37 11.34 12.79
C PRO A 171 62.52 11.01 13.77
N GLU A 172 62.24 10.24 14.83
CA GLU A 172 63.13 9.21 15.40
C GLU A 172 62.51 8.53 16.66
N SER A 173 62.48 7.19 16.64
CA SER A 173 62.58 6.26 17.80
C SER A 173 61.40 6.13 18.81
N GLY A 174 60.81 4.92 18.93
CA GLY A 174 59.68 4.55 19.83
C GLY A 174 59.98 4.47 21.34
N PRO A 175 59.17 3.81 22.22
CA PRO A 175 58.03 2.89 21.99
C PRO A 175 56.69 3.22 22.72
N THR A 176 55.61 2.51 22.29
CA THR A 176 54.23 2.18 22.77
C THR A 176 53.68 2.67 24.15
N PRO A 177 52.34 2.67 24.45
CA PRO A 177 51.12 2.33 23.65
C PRO A 177 49.84 3.24 23.87
N ALA A 178 48.77 2.90 23.14
CA ALA A 178 47.31 3.04 23.43
C ALA A 178 46.47 4.17 22.79
N ALA A 179 45.23 3.77 22.42
CA ALA A 179 44.14 4.49 21.73
C ALA A 179 44.39 4.78 20.23
N GLY A 180 43.42 4.81 19.32
CA GLY A 180 41.97 4.63 19.34
C GLY A 180 41.50 4.77 17.89
N SER A 181 40.38 4.14 17.55
CA SER A 181 39.84 3.98 16.20
C SER A 181 39.52 5.32 15.51
N GLY A 182 40.00 5.48 14.29
CA GLY A 182 39.53 6.50 13.35
C GLY A 182 40.26 6.39 12.02
N SER A 183 39.57 6.00 10.95
CA SER A 183 40.10 6.09 9.58
C SER A 183 38.99 6.30 8.58
N GLY A 184 39.02 7.48 7.94
CA GLY A 184 38.63 7.70 6.54
C GLY A 184 39.84 7.43 5.61
N PRO A 185 39.82 7.88 4.33
CA PRO A 185 39.81 6.94 3.19
C PRO A 185 41.07 6.87 2.29
N MET A 186 41.19 5.72 1.58
CA MET A 186 41.88 5.42 0.28
C MET A 186 43.42 5.57 0.16
N PRO A 187 44.15 5.00 -0.86
CA PRO A 187 43.81 4.19 -2.05
C PRO A 187 44.76 2.95 -2.31
N ALA A 188 44.78 2.47 -3.56
CA ALA A 188 45.23 1.20 -4.14
C ALA A 188 46.73 0.81 -4.18
N ALA A 189 46.91 -0.51 -4.45
CA ALA A 189 47.89 -1.19 -5.34
C ALA A 189 49.11 -1.93 -4.72
N GLY A 190 49.36 -3.13 -5.24
CA GLY A 190 50.72 -3.67 -5.42
C GLY A 190 51.00 -5.08 -4.91
N SER A 191 51.14 -6.03 -5.84
CA SER A 191 51.52 -7.44 -5.66
C SER A 191 52.88 -7.66 -4.99
N GLY A 192 53.02 -8.75 -4.21
CA GLY A 192 54.33 -9.32 -3.87
C GLY A 192 54.35 -10.27 -2.66
N SER A 193 54.52 -11.56 -2.95
CA SER A 193 55.16 -12.66 -2.19
C SER A 193 55.41 -12.54 -0.66
N GLY A 194 54.98 -13.56 0.09
CA GLY A 194 55.09 -13.70 1.56
C GLY A 194 56.51 -13.81 2.16
N PRO A 195 56.63 -13.98 3.50
CA PRO A 195 56.33 -15.28 4.11
C PRO A 195 55.57 -15.26 5.46
N THR A 196 55.14 -16.47 5.82
CA THR A 196 54.35 -17.02 6.92
C THR A 196 54.73 -16.58 8.35
N LEU A 197 53.74 -16.27 9.20
CA LEU A 197 53.72 -16.59 10.65
C LEU A 197 52.29 -16.69 11.20
N GLU A 198 52.16 -17.45 12.29
CA GLU A 198 50.99 -18.19 12.82
C GLU A 198 49.75 -17.37 13.25
N VAL A 199 48.58 -17.99 13.08
CA VAL A 199 47.24 -17.46 13.38
C VAL A 199 46.79 -17.90 14.78
N GLY A 200 46.45 -16.92 15.63
CA GLY A 200 45.62 -17.09 16.83
C GLY A 200 44.20 -16.61 16.56
N SER A 201 43.22 -17.40 16.99
CA SER A 201 41.78 -17.28 16.73
C SER A 201 41.14 -15.98 17.23
N GLY A 202 40.30 -15.36 16.40
CA GLY A 202 39.46 -14.22 16.78
C GLY A 202 38.60 -13.69 15.63
N SER A 203 37.32 -14.06 15.67
CA SER A 203 36.16 -13.72 14.85
C SER A 203 36.16 -12.42 14.03
N GLY A 204 35.83 -12.55 12.73
CA GLY A 204 35.40 -11.48 11.83
C GLY A 204 34.52 -12.06 10.70
N PRO A 205 33.59 -11.28 10.10
CA PRO A 205 32.44 -11.78 9.35
C PRO A 205 32.72 -12.11 7.87
N THR A 206 31.78 -12.90 7.35
CA THR A 206 31.66 -13.59 6.07
C THR A 206 31.74 -12.68 4.84
N LEU A 207 32.52 -13.11 3.84
CA LEU A 207 32.42 -12.68 2.44
C LEU A 207 32.15 -13.92 1.57
N GLU A 208 31.06 -13.86 0.80
CA GLU A 208 30.80 -14.77 -0.31
C GLU A 208 31.55 -14.30 -1.56
N VAL A 209 32.34 -15.18 -2.18
CA VAL A 209 32.50 -15.25 -3.64
C VAL A 209 32.77 -16.71 -4.02
N GLY A 210 31.99 -17.21 -4.98
CA GLY A 210 32.09 -18.57 -5.51
C GLY A 210 33.33 -18.82 -6.36
N SER A 211 33.60 -20.10 -6.65
CA SER A 211 34.44 -20.51 -7.77
C SER A 211 34.13 -21.96 -8.14
N GLY A 212 33.94 -22.18 -9.44
CA GLY A 212 33.86 -23.50 -10.04
C GLY A 212 35.24 -24.17 -10.16
N SER A 213 35.21 -25.49 -9.97
CA SER A 213 35.82 -26.55 -10.80
C SER A 213 37.33 -26.62 -11.06
N GLY A 214 37.98 -27.53 -10.31
CA GLY A 214 38.81 -28.64 -10.83
C GLY A 214 40.29 -28.69 -10.36
N PRO A 215 41.00 -29.85 -10.42
CA PRO A 215 40.58 -31.26 -10.38
C PRO A 215 41.16 -32.05 -9.17
N THR A 216 40.60 -33.23 -8.93
CA THR A 216 40.89 -34.18 -7.83
C THR A 216 42.19 -34.98 -8.01
N PRO A 217 42.81 -35.45 -6.92
CA PRO A 217 43.16 -36.87 -6.84
C PRO A 217 42.70 -37.53 -5.52
N ALA A 218 42.45 -38.84 -5.61
CA ALA A 218 41.75 -39.67 -4.64
C ALA A 218 42.58 -40.14 -3.42
N ALA A 219 41.94 -40.28 -2.26
CA ALA A 219 42.14 -41.33 -1.26
C ALA A 219 41.00 -41.33 -0.21
N ASP A 220 40.35 -42.49 -0.03
CA ASP A 220 39.31 -42.88 0.96
C ASP A 220 39.92 -43.16 2.36
N PRO A 221 39.14 -43.47 3.45
CA PRO A 221 37.74 -43.14 3.77
C PRO A 221 37.54 -42.65 5.23
N GLY A 222 36.41 -42.00 5.54
CA GLY A 222 35.99 -41.79 6.94
C GLY A 222 34.79 -40.86 7.17
N SER A 223 33.60 -41.45 7.25
CA SER A 223 32.40 -40.97 7.97
C SER A 223 31.64 -39.73 7.44
N GLY A 224 30.41 -39.96 6.93
CA GLY A 224 29.42 -38.94 6.55
C GLY A 224 28.56 -38.43 7.73
N PRO A 225 27.33 -37.90 7.50
CA PRO A 225 26.71 -37.50 6.24
C PRO A 225 26.29 -36.00 6.19
N THR A 226 25.93 -35.61 4.97
CA THR A 226 25.43 -34.33 4.46
C THR A 226 23.94 -34.05 4.76
N PRO A 227 23.48 -32.78 4.71
CA PRO A 227 22.07 -32.41 4.78
C PRO A 227 21.37 -32.45 3.40
N GLU A 228 20.06 -32.65 3.44
CA GLU A 228 19.13 -32.67 2.29
C GLU A 228 18.71 -31.26 1.82
N ALA A 229 18.43 -31.17 0.52
CA ALA A 229 17.56 -30.17 -0.09
C ALA A 229 16.57 -30.88 -1.04
N GLY A 230 15.32 -30.40 -1.03
CA GLY A 230 14.54 -30.16 -2.25
C GLY A 230 13.73 -31.33 -2.85
N SER A 231 12.44 -31.32 -2.54
CA SER A 231 11.38 -32.05 -3.25
C SER A 231 11.32 -31.73 -4.74
N GLY A 232 11.18 -32.77 -5.57
CA GLY A 232 10.86 -32.67 -6.99
C GLY A 232 10.40 -34.01 -7.58
N SER A 233 9.07 -34.18 -7.63
CA SER A 233 8.29 -35.30 -8.19
C SER A 233 8.90 -35.98 -9.44
N GLY A 234 8.98 -37.32 -9.41
CA GLY A 234 9.23 -38.17 -10.57
C GLY A 234 8.95 -39.67 -10.36
N ARG A 235 7.75 -40.09 -10.76
CA ARG A 235 7.27 -41.41 -11.25
C ARG A 235 7.96 -42.74 -10.81
N THR A 236 7.07 -43.63 -10.37
CA THR A 236 7.18 -45.10 -10.18
C THR A 236 7.92 -45.89 -11.27
N PRO A 237 8.52 -47.03 -10.89
CA PRO A 237 7.99 -48.31 -11.37
C PRO A 237 7.87 -49.41 -10.28
N GLU A 238 6.68 -50.02 -10.26
CA GLU A 238 6.33 -51.45 -10.18
C GLU A 238 7.17 -52.54 -9.44
N VAL A 239 6.43 -53.26 -8.58
CA VAL A 239 6.40 -54.72 -8.23
C VAL A 239 7.30 -55.28 -7.12
N GLY A 240 6.62 -55.92 -6.14
CA GLY A 240 7.14 -56.95 -5.22
C GLY A 240 6.56 -56.86 -3.80
N SER A 241 5.26 -57.14 -3.59
CA SER A 241 4.73 -58.37 -2.95
C SER A 241 5.27 -58.68 -1.54
N GLU A 242 4.38 -58.59 -0.54
CA GLU A 242 4.09 -59.53 0.57
C GLU A 242 3.56 -58.71 1.77
N GLY A 243 2.25 -58.71 2.05
CA GLY A 243 1.58 -59.62 2.99
C GLY A 243 1.63 -59.04 4.42
N GLY A 244 0.54 -58.70 5.12
CA GLY A 244 -0.88 -58.87 4.93
C GLY A 244 -1.66 -58.37 6.16
N ARG A 245 -2.99 -58.53 6.08
CA ARG A 245 -4.01 -58.48 7.14
C ARG A 245 -4.37 -57.14 7.80
N ALA A 246 -5.51 -56.61 7.35
CA ALA A 246 -6.52 -55.90 8.14
C ALA A 246 -7.31 -56.88 9.05
N PRO A 247 -8.44 -56.52 9.69
CA PRO A 247 -8.94 -55.23 10.23
C PRO A 247 -9.49 -55.36 11.67
N ALA A 248 -9.90 -54.26 12.31
CA ALA A 248 -11.07 -54.29 13.21
C ALA A 248 -11.70 -52.89 13.36
N ALA A 249 -12.99 -52.83 13.07
CA ALA A 249 -13.91 -51.72 13.30
C ALA A 249 -14.59 -51.86 14.67
N GLY A 250 -15.21 -50.76 15.15
CA GLY A 250 -16.45 -50.88 15.93
C GLY A 250 -16.68 -49.87 17.07
N SER A 251 -17.68 -49.01 16.85
CA SER A 251 -18.67 -48.48 17.82
C SER A 251 -18.17 -47.57 18.96
N GLY A 252 -18.84 -46.50 19.38
CA GLY A 252 -20.24 -46.07 19.24
C GLY A 252 -20.79 -45.70 20.63
N SER A 253 -21.53 -44.58 20.70
CA SER A 253 -22.49 -44.15 21.76
C SER A 253 -22.01 -43.17 22.87
N GLY A 254 -22.69 -42.02 22.97
CA GLY A 254 -22.88 -41.24 24.22
C GLY A 254 -23.93 -41.90 25.14
N PRO A 255 -24.56 -41.24 26.16
CA PRO A 255 -24.62 -39.81 26.52
C PRO A 255 -24.30 -39.49 28.02
N THR A 256 -24.48 -38.22 28.41
CA THR A 256 -24.33 -37.52 29.72
C THR A 256 -25.12 -38.12 30.92
N PRO A 257 -24.78 -37.86 32.21
CA PRO A 257 -25.16 -36.61 32.93
C PRO A 257 -24.25 -36.10 34.09
N GLU A 258 -24.52 -34.83 34.46
CA GLU A 258 -24.31 -34.00 35.67
C GLU A 258 -23.43 -34.39 36.89
N ALA A 259 -22.81 -33.34 37.45
CA ALA A 259 -22.75 -32.91 38.87
C ALA A 259 -21.34 -32.74 39.47
N GLY A 260 -21.04 -31.51 39.94
CA GLY A 260 -19.86 -31.19 40.78
C GLY A 260 -19.98 -31.77 42.20
N PRO A 261 -18.96 -31.59 43.07
CA PRO A 261 -18.74 -30.28 43.69
C PRO A 261 -17.27 -29.89 44.04
N GLY A 262 -17.01 -28.58 44.10
CA GLY A 262 -16.40 -27.88 45.24
C GLY A 262 -14.95 -28.15 45.72
N SER A 263 -14.16 -27.07 45.69
CA SER A 263 -13.20 -26.61 46.71
C SER A 263 -11.77 -27.21 46.77
N GLY A 264 -10.77 -26.34 46.58
CA GLY A 264 -9.63 -26.25 47.52
C GLY A 264 -8.23 -26.09 46.93
N ARG A 265 -7.74 -24.84 46.88
CA ARG A 265 -6.35 -24.30 46.86
C ARG A 265 -5.16 -25.28 46.77
N VAL A 266 -4.10 -24.89 46.04
CA VAL A 266 -2.89 -24.20 46.56
C VAL A 266 -1.85 -24.02 45.45
N SER A 267 -1.26 -22.83 45.43
CA SER A 267 -0.18 -22.32 44.58
C SER A 267 1.13 -23.13 44.63
N GLY A 268 1.87 -23.13 43.52
CA GLY A 268 3.26 -23.55 43.45
C GLY A 268 3.92 -23.07 42.16
N VAL A 269 4.53 -21.87 42.21
CA VAL A 269 5.33 -21.27 41.14
C VAL A 269 6.69 -21.96 41.07
N GLY A 270 7.13 -22.33 39.87
CA GLY A 270 8.51 -22.67 39.54
C GLY A 270 8.98 -21.88 38.32
N ALA A 271 9.73 -20.80 38.56
CA ALA A 271 10.54 -20.09 37.57
C ALA A 271 11.85 -20.88 37.31
N ALA A 272 12.61 -20.74 36.22
CA ALA A 272 12.84 -19.55 35.39
C ALA A 272 13.45 -19.90 34.03
N GLY A 273 13.29 -18.98 33.07
CA GLY A 273 13.97 -18.95 31.78
C GLY A 273 13.81 -17.61 31.03
N GLY A 274 13.99 -16.46 31.72
CA GLY A 274 14.56 -15.25 31.12
C GLY A 274 13.74 -14.37 30.16
N SER A 275 12.50 -14.02 30.49
CA SER A 275 11.84 -12.81 29.98
C SER A 275 11.13 -12.09 31.14
N ASP A 276 11.27 -10.77 31.26
CA ASP A 276 10.71 -9.94 32.33
C ASP A 276 9.16 -10.12 32.44
N PRO A 277 8.62 -10.69 33.54
CA PRO A 277 7.19 -11.03 33.64
C PRO A 277 6.34 -9.88 34.19
N ARG A 278 6.71 -8.62 33.96
CA ARG A 278 5.91 -7.42 34.30
C ARG A 278 5.41 -6.65 33.09
N ALA A 279 4.99 -7.35 32.04
CA ALA A 279 3.94 -6.81 31.19
C ALA A 279 2.64 -6.83 32.01
N ASP A 280 2.38 -5.77 32.79
CA ASP A 280 1.15 -5.60 33.56
C ASP A 280 -0.07 -5.81 32.64
N VAL A 281 -0.77 -6.93 32.80
CA VAL A 281 -2.03 -7.18 32.09
C VAL A 281 -3.05 -6.17 32.63
N ARG A 282 -3.31 -5.13 31.84
CA ARG A 282 -4.34 -4.11 32.14
C ARG A 282 -5.69 -4.80 32.28
N VAL A 283 -6.41 -4.51 33.36
CA VAL A 283 -7.74 -5.10 33.61
C VAL A 283 -8.76 -4.36 32.77
N ASP A 284 -9.54 -5.07 31.95
CA ASP A 284 -10.76 -4.54 31.32
C ASP A 284 -11.92 -4.61 32.34
N PRO A 285 -12.38 -3.46 32.89
CA PRO A 285 -13.42 -3.44 33.91
C PRO A 285 -14.75 -4.01 33.43
N LEU A 286 -15.09 -3.81 32.14
CA LEU A 286 -16.35 -4.28 31.59
C LEU A 286 -16.33 -5.79 31.42
N ALA A 287 -15.21 -6.35 30.97
CA ALA A 287 -15.07 -7.79 30.83
C ALA A 287 -15.18 -8.53 32.16
N VAL A 288 -14.61 -7.98 33.24
CA VAL A 288 -14.73 -8.58 34.57
C VAL A 288 -16.19 -8.54 35.07
N LEU A 289 -16.92 -7.45 34.83
CA LEU A 289 -18.32 -7.35 35.24
C LEU A 289 -19.22 -8.30 34.44
N ALA A 290 -18.95 -8.44 33.15
CA ALA A 290 -19.67 -9.36 32.28
C ALA A 290 -19.47 -10.82 32.69
N ASP A 291 -18.22 -11.24 32.89
CA ASP A 291 -17.88 -12.60 33.35
C ASP A 291 -18.52 -12.90 34.72
N ALA A 292 -18.44 -11.95 35.66
CA ALA A 292 -19.08 -12.07 36.97
C ALA A 292 -20.61 -12.16 36.89
N ALA A 293 -21.23 -11.57 35.87
CA ALA A 293 -22.66 -11.66 35.59
C ALA A 293 -23.05 -12.89 34.74
N GLY A 294 -22.08 -13.71 34.33
CA GLY A 294 -22.28 -14.91 33.50
C GLY A 294 -22.44 -14.62 32.00
N TYR A 295 -21.95 -13.48 31.51
CA TYR A 295 -21.93 -13.13 30.10
C TYR A 295 -20.58 -13.51 29.48
N ASP A 296 -20.63 -14.03 28.26
CA ASP A 296 -19.46 -14.36 27.44
C ASP A 296 -18.88 -13.16 26.68
N ASP A 297 -19.69 -12.11 26.53
CA ASP A 297 -19.37 -10.89 25.79
C ASP A 297 -19.66 -9.63 26.65
N PRO A 298 -18.64 -8.78 26.90
CA PRO A 298 -18.81 -7.54 27.65
C PRO A 298 -19.77 -6.54 27.01
N GLU A 299 -19.86 -6.52 25.67
CA GLU A 299 -20.78 -5.62 24.97
C GLU A 299 -22.23 -6.03 25.19
N ARG A 300 -22.55 -7.34 25.09
CA ARG A 300 -23.89 -7.85 25.40
C ARG A 300 -24.34 -7.52 26.82
N TRP A 301 -23.44 -7.70 27.79
CA TRP A 301 -23.72 -7.33 29.17
C TRP A 301 -24.05 -5.84 29.30
N TRP A 302 -23.25 -4.98 28.66
CA TRP A 302 -23.47 -3.54 28.67
C TRP A 302 -24.80 -3.15 27.99
N GLU A 303 -25.11 -3.76 26.84
CA GLU A 303 -26.38 -3.55 26.14
C GLU A 303 -27.57 -3.84 27.06
N ASP A 304 -27.58 -4.99 27.74
CA ASP A 304 -28.71 -5.43 28.55
C ASP A 304 -28.87 -4.67 29.86
N VAL A 305 -27.75 -4.34 30.51
CA VAL A 305 -27.76 -3.73 31.83
C VAL A 305 -27.84 -2.20 31.77
N VAL A 306 -27.29 -1.57 30.73
CA VAL A 306 -27.20 -0.11 30.62
C VAL A 306 -28.03 0.42 29.45
N GLU A 307 -27.86 -0.10 28.25
CA GLU A 307 -28.44 0.49 27.03
C GLU A 307 -29.95 0.23 26.87
N HIS A 308 -30.39 -0.99 27.23
CA HIS A 308 -31.78 -1.43 27.16
C HIS A 308 -32.63 -1.01 28.37
N ARG A 309 -31.99 -0.53 29.46
CA ARG A 309 -32.73 0.13 30.55
C ARG A 309 -33.20 1.49 30.07
N GLY A 310 -34.40 1.52 29.50
CA GLY A 310 -35.04 2.77 29.11
C GLY A 310 -35.10 3.76 30.28
N VAL A 311 -35.07 5.06 29.96
CA VAL A 311 -35.31 6.16 30.90
C VAL A 311 -36.80 6.22 31.24
N GLY A 312 -37.41 5.12 31.67
CA GLY A 312 -38.78 5.12 32.19
C GLY A 312 -38.92 6.11 33.36
N ASP A 313 -40.12 6.25 33.93
CA ASP A 313 -40.47 7.12 35.08
C ASP A 313 -39.62 6.92 36.37
N GLY A 314 -38.49 6.21 36.31
CA GLY A 314 -37.52 6.03 37.37
C GLY A 314 -36.54 7.20 37.57
N ASP A 315 -35.74 7.07 38.61
CA ASP A 315 -34.72 8.04 39.00
C ASP A 315 -33.63 8.19 37.93
N ALA A 316 -33.50 9.40 37.37
CA ALA A 316 -32.51 9.75 36.35
C ALA A 316 -31.05 9.52 36.81
N PHE A 317 -30.80 9.44 38.11
CA PHE A 317 -29.47 9.21 38.66
C PHE A 317 -29.13 7.74 38.90
N ALA A 318 -30.11 6.84 38.87
CA ALA A 318 -29.93 5.43 39.22
C ALA A 318 -28.87 4.69 38.37
N PRO A 319 -28.77 4.89 37.03
CA PRO A 319 -27.73 4.23 36.22
C PRO A 319 -26.31 4.60 36.68
N PHE A 320 -26.10 5.87 37.05
CA PHE A 320 -24.79 6.37 37.49
C PHE A 320 -24.39 5.82 38.86
N LEU A 321 -25.36 5.70 39.77
CA LEU A 321 -25.11 5.12 41.10
C LEU A 321 -24.74 3.64 41.01
N GLY A 322 -25.43 2.87 40.17
CA GLY A 322 -25.12 1.46 39.95
C GLY A 322 -23.74 1.25 39.31
N LEU A 323 -23.39 2.07 38.30
CA LEU A 323 -22.05 2.04 37.70
C LEU A 323 -20.95 2.46 38.69
N GLU A 324 -21.21 3.46 39.52
CA GLU A 324 -20.28 3.89 40.56
C GLU A 324 -19.99 2.76 41.56
N GLU A 325 -21.03 2.06 42.04
CA GLU A 325 -20.87 0.91 42.94
C GLU A 325 -20.06 -0.21 42.30
N ALA A 326 -20.37 -0.56 41.05
CA ALA A 326 -19.64 -1.60 40.30
C ALA A 326 -18.16 -1.24 40.11
N MET A 327 -17.86 -0.01 39.67
CA MET A 327 -16.47 0.45 39.48
C MET A 327 -15.72 0.59 40.81
N GLY A 328 -16.43 0.95 41.89
CA GLY A 328 -15.89 0.95 43.25
C GLY A 328 -15.43 -0.43 43.68
N ALA A 329 -16.29 -1.44 43.53
CA ALA A 329 -15.97 -2.83 43.86
C ALA A 329 -14.77 -3.36 43.05
N LEU A 330 -14.69 -3.03 41.75
CA LEU A 330 -13.54 -3.40 40.93
C LEU A 330 -12.24 -2.73 41.40
N ARG A 331 -12.28 -1.44 41.76
CA ARG A 331 -11.09 -0.75 42.27
C ARG A 331 -10.64 -1.25 43.63
N GLU A 332 -11.55 -1.73 44.46
CA GLU A 332 -11.20 -2.39 45.72
C GLU A 332 -10.47 -3.72 45.47
N ALA A 333 -10.89 -4.48 44.45
CA ALA A 333 -10.29 -5.76 44.09
C ALA A 333 -8.97 -5.62 43.31
N TYR A 334 -8.88 -4.67 42.37
CA TYR A 334 -7.81 -4.57 41.37
C TYR A 334 -7.00 -3.26 41.44
N GLY A 335 -7.26 -2.39 42.42
CA GLY A 335 -6.54 -1.12 42.58
C GLY A 335 -6.78 -0.15 41.42
N SER A 336 -5.71 0.38 40.82
CA SER A 336 -5.80 1.23 39.61
C SER A 336 -5.87 0.43 38.31
N GLY A 337 -5.98 -0.91 38.36
CA GLY A 337 -6.15 -1.75 37.16
C GLY A 337 -4.95 -1.77 36.20
N GLY A 338 -3.77 -1.33 36.65
CA GLY A 338 -2.57 -1.17 35.82
C GLY A 338 -2.46 0.17 35.09
N TYR A 339 -3.37 1.11 35.35
CA TYR A 339 -3.38 2.43 34.70
C TYR A 339 -2.66 3.49 35.54
N GLU A 340 -1.33 3.44 35.66
CA GLU A 340 -0.58 4.44 36.46
C GLU A 340 -0.78 5.88 35.94
N ARG A 341 -0.96 6.05 34.62
CA ARG A 341 -1.29 7.35 34.01
C ARG A 341 -2.62 7.91 34.51
N ASP A 342 -3.58 7.06 34.89
CA ASP A 342 -4.87 7.52 35.41
C ASP A 342 -4.73 8.22 36.76
N LEU A 343 -3.75 7.84 37.60
CA LEU A 343 -3.54 8.52 38.88
C LEU A 343 -3.20 10.01 38.67
N VAL A 344 -2.45 10.31 37.61
CA VAL A 344 -2.06 11.67 37.22
C VAL A 344 -3.27 12.42 36.63
N ARG A 345 -4.03 11.78 35.74
CA ARG A 345 -5.27 12.32 35.16
C ARG A 345 -6.30 12.66 36.25
N GLU A 346 -6.58 11.71 37.14
CA GLU A 346 -7.51 11.86 38.25
C GLU A 346 -7.09 12.96 39.24
N ALA A 347 -5.77 13.12 39.48
CA ALA A 347 -5.26 14.21 40.31
C ALA A 347 -5.54 15.58 39.68
N TYR A 348 -5.35 15.69 38.37
CA TYR A 348 -5.70 16.90 37.61
C TYR A 348 -7.21 17.16 37.64
N MET A 349 -8.03 16.16 37.32
CA MET A 349 -9.50 16.25 37.36
C MET A 349 -10.01 16.71 38.73
N ARG A 350 -9.51 16.13 39.84
CA ARG A 350 -9.88 16.57 41.21
C ARG A 350 -9.55 18.04 41.46
N LEU A 351 -8.43 18.55 40.94
CA LEU A 351 -8.08 19.97 41.08
C LEU A 351 -9.03 20.86 40.29
N GLN A 352 -9.44 20.45 39.08
CA GLN A 352 -10.41 21.18 38.26
C GLN A 352 -11.81 21.19 38.90
N VAL A 353 -12.27 20.05 39.42
CA VAL A 353 -13.54 19.96 40.15
C VAL A 353 -13.53 20.92 41.36
N ARG A 354 -12.47 20.93 42.17
CA ARG A 354 -12.33 21.89 43.28
C ARG A 354 -12.27 23.35 42.81
N SER A 355 -11.78 23.60 41.60
CA SER A 355 -11.76 24.94 41.01
C SER A 355 -13.16 25.40 40.63
N ALA A 356 -13.89 24.56 39.92
CA ALA A 356 -15.28 24.82 39.55
C ALA A 356 -16.18 24.97 40.79
N GLN A 357 -15.99 24.16 41.83
CA GLN A 357 -16.76 24.28 43.07
C GLN A 357 -16.53 25.62 43.78
N ARG A 358 -15.31 26.17 43.73
CA ARG A 358 -15.02 27.50 44.28
C ARG A 358 -15.69 28.63 43.50
N GLU A 359 -15.91 28.44 42.20
CA GLU A 359 -16.49 29.44 41.30
C GLU A 359 -18.02 29.36 41.24
N PHE A 360 -18.58 28.15 41.21
CA PHE A 360 -20.00 27.90 40.95
C PHE A 360 -20.76 27.29 42.14
N GLY A 361 -20.09 26.96 43.24
CA GLY A 361 -20.68 26.24 44.38
C GLY A 361 -20.77 24.73 44.13
N ASP A 362 -21.65 24.03 44.86
CA ASP A 362 -21.77 22.57 44.75
C ASP A 362 -22.62 22.09 43.55
N GLU A 363 -23.21 23.02 42.80
CA GLU A 363 -24.05 22.78 41.61
C GLU A 363 -23.20 22.48 40.36
N VAL A 364 -22.23 21.59 40.50
CA VAL A 364 -21.28 21.16 39.45
C VAL A 364 -21.67 19.76 38.97
N ALA A 365 -21.84 19.57 37.67
CA ALA A 365 -21.93 18.25 37.04
C ALA A 365 -20.59 17.87 36.43
N VAL A 366 -20.20 16.60 36.55
CA VAL A 366 -19.00 16.04 35.90
C VAL A 366 -19.43 14.85 35.07
N VAL A 367 -19.08 14.84 33.78
CA VAL A 367 -19.28 13.72 32.85
C VAL A 367 -17.90 13.14 32.53
N CYS A 368 -17.67 11.90 32.93
CA CYS A 368 -16.38 11.21 32.77
C CYS A 368 -16.58 9.70 32.70
N GLY A 369 -15.59 8.98 32.21
CA GLY A 369 -15.51 7.53 32.24
C GLY A 369 -15.86 6.99 33.63
N ALA A 370 -16.74 5.99 33.69
CA ALA A 370 -17.23 5.43 34.95
C ALA A 370 -16.10 4.94 35.87
N TRP A 371 -14.98 4.49 35.27
CA TRP A 371 -13.77 4.12 35.99
C TRP A 371 -13.25 5.24 36.90
N HIS A 372 -13.32 6.51 36.49
CA HIS A 372 -12.75 7.63 37.25
C HIS A 372 -13.63 8.06 38.44
N VAL A 373 -14.93 7.74 38.44
CA VAL A 373 -15.89 8.26 39.44
C VAL A 373 -15.47 7.94 40.89
N PRO A 374 -15.13 6.69 41.28
CA PRO A 374 -14.70 6.41 42.65
C PRO A 374 -13.45 7.19 43.06
N ALA A 375 -12.52 7.41 42.11
CA ALA A 375 -11.29 8.17 42.35
C ALA A 375 -11.53 9.68 42.50
N LEU A 376 -12.55 10.24 41.84
CA LEU A 376 -12.94 11.63 42.01
C LEU A 376 -13.71 11.87 43.33
N ARG A 377 -14.42 10.86 43.84
CA ARG A 377 -15.06 10.92 45.17
C ARG A 377 -14.08 10.78 46.32
N ARG A 378 -12.97 10.08 46.11
CA ARG A 378 -11.95 9.86 47.14
C ARG A 378 -11.44 11.20 47.69
N LYS A 379 -11.41 11.32 49.02
CA LYS A 379 -10.80 12.48 49.68
C LYS A 379 -9.29 12.45 49.50
N SER A 380 -8.78 13.36 48.67
CA SER A 380 -7.34 13.65 48.50
C SER A 380 -7.04 15.08 48.97
N THR A 381 -5.78 15.38 49.30
CA THR A 381 -5.35 16.74 49.63
C THR A 381 -4.85 17.45 48.36
N VAL A 382 -5.00 18.77 48.29
CA VAL A 382 -4.47 19.58 47.17
C VAL A 382 -2.96 19.40 47.01
N ALA A 383 -2.22 19.23 48.12
CA ALA A 383 -0.78 19.01 48.10
C ALA A 383 -0.40 17.65 47.47
N ALA A 384 -1.13 16.58 47.80
CA ALA A 384 -0.91 15.26 47.23
C ALA A 384 -1.20 15.24 45.72
N ASP A 385 -2.32 15.83 45.28
CA ASP A 385 -2.66 15.90 43.86
C ASP A 385 -1.61 16.72 43.07
N LYS A 386 -1.15 17.85 43.62
CA LYS A 386 -0.08 18.66 43.00
C LYS A 386 1.27 17.95 42.94
N ALA A 387 1.56 17.05 43.87
CA ALA A 387 2.81 16.29 43.86
C ALA A 387 2.87 15.33 42.66
N LEU A 388 1.75 14.69 42.30
CA LEU A 388 1.66 13.79 41.14
C LEU A 388 1.83 14.52 39.80
N LEU A 389 1.49 15.81 39.75
CA LEU A 389 1.60 16.63 38.53
C LEU A 389 2.97 17.29 38.37
N LYS A 390 3.86 17.17 39.35
CA LYS A 390 5.16 17.84 39.34
C LYS A 390 6.16 17.06 38.48
N GLY A 391 6.86 17.76 37.60
CA GLY A 391 7.94 17.17 36.79
C GLY A 391 7.47 16.40 35.55
N LEU A 392 6.19 16.50 35.19
CA LEU A 392 5.67 15.87 33.98
C LEU A 392 6.27 16.50 32.71
N PRO A 393 6.65 15.69 31.71
CA PRO A 393 7.18 16.20 30.44
C PRO A 393 6.09 16.98 29.69
N LYS A 394 6.51 17.97 28.88
CA LYS A 394 5.60 18.86 28.15
C LYS A 394 6.04 19.02 26.70
N ALA A 395 5.06 18.97 25.81
CA ALA A 395 5.18 19.38 24.41
C ALA A 395 4.21 20.53 24.15
N LYS A 396 4.54 21.46 23.26
CA LYS A 396 3.58 22.46 22.82
C LYS A 396 2.52 21.77 21.95
N ALA A 397 1.26 21.89 22.34
CA ALA A 397 0.13 21.27 21.64
C ALA A 397 -0.75 22.35 21.01
N ASP A 398 -1.29 22.08 19.83
CA ASP A 398 -2.42 22.80 19.25
C ASP A 398 -3.58 21.82 19.04
N MET A 399 -4.81 22.32 18.98
CA MET A 399 -6.01 21.48 18.94
C MET A 399 -7.08 22.01 18.01
N THR A 400 -7.77 21.11 17.31
CA THR A 400 -8.91 21.44 16.47
C THR A 400 -9.92 20.29 16.33
N TRP A 401 -11.10 20.58 15.78
CA TRP A 401 -12.05 19.58 15.32
C TRP A 401 -11.66 19.05 13.94
N VAL A 402 -11.71 17.72 13.78
CA VAL A 402 -11.58 17.05 12.49
C VAL A 402 -12.75 16.09 12.26
N PRO A 403 -13.18 15.89 11.00
CA PRO A 403 -14.09 14.82 10.66
C PRO A 403 -13.57 13.46 11.13
N TRP A 404 -14.44 12.65 11.71
CA TRP A 404 -14.14 11.28 12.10
C TRP A 404 -15.05 10.30 11.35
N THR A 405 -14.79 9.00 11.46
CA THR A 405 -15.64 7.97 10.86
C THR A 405 -16.10 6.97 11.88
N TYR A 406 -17.26 6.35 11.65
CA TYR A 406 -17.67 5.19 12.46
C TYR A 406 -16.68 4.04 12.39
N ARG A 407 -16.09 3.74 11.22
CA ARG A 407 -15.04 2.73 11.08
C ARG A 407 -13.84 2.97 12.01
N ARG A 408 -13.41 4.23 12.19
CA ARG A 408 -12.34 4.61 13.11
C ARG A 408 -12.79 4.75 14.57
N LEU A 409 -14.09 4.76 14.82
CA LEU A 409 -14.66 4.60 16.17
C LEU A 409 -14.69 3.13 16.60
N ALA A 410 -14.60 2.22 15.63
CA ALA A 410 -14.69 0.80 15.87
C ALA A 410 -13.46 0.30 16.65
N ARG A 411 -13.62 -0.54 17.66
CA ARG A 411 -12.49 -1.06 18.46
C ARG A 411 -11.42 -1.75 17.60
N VAL A 412 -11.84 -2.41 16.50
CA VAL A 412 -10.94 -3.06 15.52
C VAL A 412 -9.95 -2.10 14.88
N SER A 413 -10.21 -0.78 14.88
CA SER A 413 -9.26 0.21 14.36
C SER A 413 -8.12 0.53 15.35
N GLY A 414 -8.07 -0.14 16.50
CA GLY A 414 -7.06 0.08 17.55
C GLY A 414 -7.39 1.22 18.51
N TYR A 415 -8.56 1.85 18.42
CA TYR A 415 -8.98 2.86 19.39
C TYR A 415 -9.40 2.22 20.71
N GLY A 416 -8.63 2.45 21.78
CA GLY A 416 -8.78 1.75 23.07
C GLY A 416 -10.12 1.98 23.79
N ALA A 417 -10.82 3.08 23.53
CA ALA A 417 -12.18 3.33 24.04
C ALA A 417 -13.26 3.07 22.99
N GLY A 418 -12.89 2.46 21.85
CA GLY A 418 -13.79 2.17 20.74
C GLY A 418 -14.89 1.17 21.09
N ILE A 419 -15.88 1.12 20.20
CA ILE A 419 -17.05 0.25 20.29
C ILE A 419 -17.08 -0.71 19.12
N ASP A 420 -17.69 -1.88 19.23
CA ASP A 420 -17.63 -2.85 18.13
C ASP A 420 -18.60 -2.52 17.00
N SER A 421 -19.71 -1.85 17.31
CA SER A 421 -20.83 -1.64 16.39
C SER A 421 -21.36 -0.20 16.37
N PRO A 422 -20.57 0.78 15.90
CA PRO A 422 -20.95 2.20 15.87
C PRO A 422 -22.21 2.52 15.08
N GLY A 423 -22.41 1.89 13.92
CA GLY A 423 -23.61 2.12 13.11
C GLY A 423 -24.90 1.57 13.74
N TRP A 424 -24.80 0.48 14.52
CA TRP A 424 -25.90 -0.02 15.35
C TRP A 424 -26.24 0.95 16.49
N TYR A 425 -25.25 1.47 17.21
CA TYR A 425 -25.48 2.43 18.30
C TYR A 425 -25.99 3.79 17.79
N GLY A 426 -25.49 4.26 16.64
CA GLY A 426 -26.05 5.43 15.96
C GLY A 426 -27.53 5.23 15.59
N HIS A 427 -27.91 4.03 15.14
CA HIS A 427 -29.30 3.67 14.89
C HIS A 427 -30.15 3.67 16.18
N LEU A 428 -29.68 3.03 17.25
CA LEU A 428 -30.39 3.02 18.55
C LEU A 428 -30.56 4.41 19.15
N PHE A 429 -29.66 5.34 18.85
CA PHE A 429 -29.76 6.73 19.27
C PHE A 429 -30.76 7.53 18.44
N GLY A 430 -30.65 7.44 17.11
CA GLY A 430 -31.48 8.22 16.18
C GLY A 430 -32.91 7.69 16.02
N ALA A 431 -33.16 6.42 16.32
CA ALA A 431 -34.47 5.78 16.20
C ALA A 431 -34.93 5.15 17.54
N PRO A 432 -35.27 5.96 18.56
CA PRO A 432 -35.70 5.45 19.86
C PRO A 432 -37.06 4.74 19.80
N ASP A 433 -37.91 5.07 18.83
CA ASP A 433 -39.18 4.41 18.61
C ASP A 433 -39.02 3.23 17.64
N ARG A 434 -39.44 2.04 18.09
CA ARG A 434 -39.43 0.80 17.28
C ARG A 434 -38.04 0.50 16.67
N PRO A 435 -36.98 0.43 17.50
CA PRO A 435 -35.60 0.33 17.01
C PRO A 435 -35.37 -0.93 16.18
N VAL A 436 -35.94 -2.07 16.58
CA VAL A 436 -35.76 -3.35 15.87
C VAL A 436 -36.43 -3.30 14.50
N GLU A 437 -37.67 -2.82 14.40
CA GLU A 437 -38.39 -2.81 13.12
C GLU A 437 -37.77 -1.84 12.12
N ARG A 438 -37.31 -0.67 12.60
CA ARG A 438 -36.59 0.28 11.75
C ARG A 438 -35.23 -0.26 11.32
N TRP A 439 -34.53 -0.99 12.19
CA TRP A 439 -33.28 -1.65 11.83
C TRP A 439 -33.49 -2.68 10.72
N MET A 440 -34.45 -3.59 10.90
CA MET A 440 -34.77 -4.61 9.90
C MET A 440 -35.21 -3.99 8.56
N THR A 441 -35.91 -2.86 8.60
CA THR A 441 -36.26 -2.10 7.39
C THR A 441 -35.03 -1.51 6.71
N LYS A 442 -34.07 -0.97 7.48
CA LYS A 442 -32.80 -0.44 6.97
C LYS A 442 -31.96 -1.53 6.31
N VAL A 443 -31.85 -2.69 6.94
CA VAL A 443 -31.16 -3.87 6.40
C VAL A 443 -31.81 -4.35 5.09
N ALA A 444 -33.15 -4.45 5.06
CA ALA A 444 -33.86 -4.81 3.84
C ALA A 444 -33.66 -3.79 2.71
N GLY A 445 -33.53 -2.50 3.04
CA GLY A 445 -33.17 -1.45 2.08
C GLY A 445 -31.79 -1.69 1.45
N LEU A 446 -30.75 -1.86 2.28
CA LEU A 446 -29.39 -2.15 1.81
C LEU A 446 -29.35 -3.39 0.91
N LEU A 447 -30.00 -4.47 1.32
CA LEU A 447 -30.00 -5.71 0.53
C LEU A 447 -30.69 -5.52 -0.83
N ARG A 448 -31.79 -4.74 -0.89
CA ARG A 448 -32.45 -4.42 -2.17
C ARG A 448 -31.61 -3.54 -3.08
N ASP A 449 -30.86 -2.60 -2.52
CA ASP A 449 -29.95 -1.75 -3.30
C ASP A 449 -28.83 -2.56 -3.97
N GLU A 450 -28.52 -3.75 -3.42
CA GLU A 450 -27.58 -4.73 -3.98
C GLU A 450 -28.32 -5.87 -4.70
N ASP A 451 -29.48 -5.56 -5.29
CA ASP A 451 -30.33 -6.42 -6.12
C ASP A 451 -30.81 -7.73 -5.44
N ARG A 452 -30.89 -7.77 -4.10
CA ARG A 452 -31.48 -8.91 -3.36
C ARG A 452 -32.99 -8.73 -3.19
N ILE A 453 -33.72 -9.84 -3.35
CA ILE A 453 -35.18 -9.85 -3.23
C ILE A 453 -35.58 -10.00 -1.76
N VAL A 454 -35.65 -8.88 -1.03
CA VAL A 454 -36.15 -8.85 0.36
C VAL A 454 -37.53 -8.21 0.40
N SER A 455 -38.59 -8.97 0.66
CA SER A 455 -39.96 -8.45 0.78
C SER A 455 -40.30 -7.94 2.20
N SER A 456 -41.40 -7.21 2.36
CA SER A 456 -41.90 -6.81 3.69
C SER A 456 -42.24 -8.00 4.60
N ALA A 457 -42.57 -9.16 4.03
CA ALA A 457 -42.80 -10.38 4.81
C ALA A 457 -41.52 -10.87 5.49
N HIS A 458 -40.36 -10.74 4.84
CA HIS A 458 -39.06 -11.05 5.44
C HIS A 458 -38.74 -10.12 6.61
N VAL A 459 -39.07 -8.82 6.49
CA VAL A 459 -38.90 -7.86 7.59
C VAL A 459 -39.75 -8.25 8.80
N ILE A 460 -41.04 -8.55 8.59
CA ILE A 460 -41.95 -8.96 9.66
C ILE A 460 -41.45 -10.24 10.35
N GLU A 461 -41.03 -11.23 9.56
CA GLU A 461 -40.53 -12.50 10.11
C GLU A 461 -39.18 -12.32 10.83
N ALA A 462 -38.27 -11.48 10.33
CA ALA A 462 -37.02 -11.19 11.00
C ALA A 462 -37.21 -10.48 12.34
N VAL A 463 -38.16 -9.54 12.43
CA VAL A 463 -38.54 -8.91 13.71
C VAL A 463 -39.06 -9.97 14.68
N ARG A 464 -40.02 -10.79 14.24
CA ARG A 464 -40.61 -11.87 15.06
C ARG A 464 -39.55 -12.85 15.56
N LEU A 465 -38.60 -13.22 14.69
CA LEU A 465 -37.52 -14.12 15.03
C LEU A 465 -36.54 -13.48 16.02
N ALA A 466 -36.16 -12.21 15.83
CA ALA A 466 -35.29 -11.50 16.77
C ALA A 466 -35.91 -11.40 18.17
N GLU A 467 -37.21 -11.11 18.26
CA GLU A 467 -37.97 -11.14 19.53
C GLU A 467 -38.00 -12.53 20.17
N THR A 468 -38.22 -13.57 19.36
CA THR A 468 -38.21 -14.95 19.85
C THR A 468 -36.83 -15.34 20.38
N LEU A 469 -35.76 -14.99 19.66
CA LEU A 469 -34.39 -15.26 20.08
C LEU A 469 -34.03 -14.53 21.37
N ALA A 470 -34.49 -13.27 21.55
CA ALA A 470 -34.29 -12.52 22.78
C ALA A 470 -34.92 -13.24 23.98
N VAL A 471 -36.18 -13.69 23.84
CA VAL A 471 -36.88 -14.46 24.88
C VAL A 471 -36.17 -15.78 25.18
N MET A 472 -35.74 -16.52 24.15
CA MET A 472 -35.01 -17.79 24.32
C MET A 472 -33.66 -17.60 25.03
N ARG A 473 -33.02 -16.46 24.84
CA ARG A 473 -31.74 -16.10 25.47
C ARG A 473 -31.90 -15.40 26.82
N GLY A 474 -33.14 -15.22 27.30
CA GLY A 474 -33.42 -14.53 28.56
C GLY A 474 -33.11 -13.03 28.54
N ARG A 475 -33.04 -12.42 27.34
CA ARG A 475 -32.75 -11.00 27.17
C ARG A 475 -34.03 -10.15 27.30
N PRO A 476 -33.92 -8.91 27.84
CA PRO A 476 -35.07 -8.03 28.00
C PRO A 476 -35.60 -7.49 26.65
N LEU A 477 -34.70 -7.26 25.69
CA LEU A 477 -35.00 -6.75 24.35
C LEU A 477 -34.06 -7.40 23.31
N PRO A 478 -34.43 -7.45 22.02
CA PRO A 478 -33.53 -7.91 20.97
C PRO A 478 -32.36 -6.94 20.78
N GLY A 479 -31.13 -7.43 20.94
CA GLY A 479 -29.91 -6.67 20.68
C GLY A 479 -29.34 -6.96 19.29
N LEU A 480 -28.10 -6.54 19.05
CA LEU A 480 -27.44 -6.74 17.76
C LEU A 480 -27.29 -8.23 17.41
N SER A 481 -27.01 -9.09 18.39
CA SER A 481 -26.83 -10.53 18.16
C SER A 481 -28.13 -11.19 17.65
N GLU A 482 -29.27 -10.94 18.27
CA GLU A 482 -30.56 -11.51 17.85
C GLU A 482 -31.00 -10.97 16.49
N THR A 483 -30.77 -9.67 16.26
CA THR A 483 -31.12 -9.06 14.97
C THR A 483 -30.23 -9.57 13.85
N THR A 484 -28.93 -9.76 14.09
CA THR A 484 -27.99 -10.33 13.11
C THR A 484 -28.34 -11.78 12.77
N ASP A 485 -28.66 -12.61 13.77
CA ASP A 485 -29.08 -13.99 13.55
C ASP A 485 -30.40 -14.07 12.78
N ALA A 486 -31.35 -13.18 13.09
CA ALA A 486 -32.61 -13.11 12.37
C ALA A 486 -32.44 -12.66 10.91
N VAL A 487 -31.58 -11.66 10.67
CA VAL A 487 -31.20 -11.23 9.31
C VAL A 487 -30.54 -12.38 8.55
N ARG A 488 -29.59 -13.07 9.18
CA ARG A 488 -28.91 -14.23 8.59
C ARG A 488 -29.92 -15.29 8.15
N ALA A 489 -30.83 -15.67 9.03
CA ALA A 489 -31.80 -16.74 8.76
C ALA A 489 -32.86 -16.33 7.73
N VAL A 490 -33.40 -15.11 7.82
CA VAL A 490 -34.59 -14.70 7.06
C VAL A 490 -34.26 -13.93 5.80
N MET A 491 -33.31 -13.00 5.84
CA MET A 491 -33.01 -12.09 4.71
C MET A 491 -31.80 -12.54 3.89
N CYS A 492 -30.90 -13.32 4.49
CA CYS A 492 -29.66 -13.78 3.85
C CYS A 492 -29.68 -15.28 3.52
N GLU A 493 -30.79 -15.98 3.77
CA GLU A 493 -30.96 -17.42 3.49
C GLU A 493 -29.84 -18.29 4.11
N GLY A 494 -29.34 -17.89 5.28
CA GLY A 494 -28.25 -18.56 6.01
C GLY A 494 -26.84 -18.19 5.55
N SER A 495 -26.68 -17.40 4.48
CA SER A 495 -25.38 -17.05 3.89
C SER A 495 -24.66 -15.93 4.64
N ASP A 496 -23.38 -16.15 4.94
CA ASP A 496 -22.51 -15.15 5.57
C ASP A 496 -22.03 -14.06 4.60
N VAL A 497 -22.12 -14.28 3.29
CA VAL A 497 -21.67 -13.31 2.27
C VAL A 497 -22.52 -12.02 2.27
N PRO A 498 -23.85 -12.07 2.10
CA PRO A 498 -24.69 -10.88 2.22
C PRO A 498 -24.74 -10.34 3.66
N LEU A 499 -24.53 -11.20 4.67
CA LEU A 499 -24.45 -10.75 6.06
C LEU A 499 -23.19 -9.91 6.31
N ALA A 500 -22.05 -10.27 5.72
CA ALA A 500 -20.81 -9.50 5.81
C ALA A 500 -20.97 -8.08 5.26
N LEU A 501 -21.75 -7.91 4.19
CA LEU A 501 -22.11 -6.58 3.68
C LEU A 501 -22.91 -5.77 4.71
N VAL A 502 -23.90 -6.38 5.37
CA VAL A 502 -24.69 -5.73 6.43
C VAL A 502 -23.78 -5.35 7.62
N GLN A 503 -22.85 -6.23 7.99
CA GLN A 503 -21.87 -5.97 9.04
C GLN A 503 -20.98 -4.76 8.69
N ASP A 504 -20.42 -4.75 7.48
CA ASP A 504 -19.53 -3.67 7.01
C ASP A 504 -20.28 -2.33 6.89
N ARG A 505 -21.40 -2.29 6.15
CA ARG A 505 -22.09 -1.04 5.78
C ARG A 505 -23.09 -0.50 6.80
N LEU A 506 -23.62 -1.34 7.69
CA LEU A 506 -24.64 -0.90 8.67
C LEU A 506 -24.20 -1.08 10.12
N VAL A 507 -23.61 -2.22 10.49
CA VAL A 507 -23.22 -2.49 11.89
C VAL A 507 -22.03 -1.64 12.30
N VAL A 508 -20.96 -1.66 11.49
CA VAL A 508 -19.84 -0.72 11.63
C VAL A 508 -20.26 0.62 11.07
N GLY A 509 -20.63 0.66 9.79
CA GLY A 509 -21.16 1.84 9.13
C GLY A 509 -20.09 2.79 8.61
N ASP A 510 -20.47 3.54 7.58
CA ASP A 510 -19.54 4.35 6.77
C ASP A 510 -19.77 5.86 6.92
N VAL A 511 -20.35 6.27 8.04
CA VAL A 511 -20.64 7.68 8.29
C VAL A 511 -19.33 8.42 8.53
N LEU A 512 -19.12 9.49 7.76
CA LEU A 512 -18.08 10.50 7.94
C LEU A 512 -18.74 11.77 8.48
N GLY A 513 -18.22 12.31 9.58
CA GLY A 513 -18.73 13.57 10.14
C GLY A 513 -18.35 14.79 9.30
N GLU A 514 -18.88 15.95 9.70
CA GLU A 514 -18.64 17.24 9.07
C GLU A 514 -18.23 18.26 10.14
N VAL A 515 -17.25 19.12 9.81
CA VAL A 515 -16.75 20.17 10.70
C VAL A 515 -16.95 21.53 10.01
N PRO A 516 -17.38 22.58 10.74
CA PRO A 516 -17.58 23.91 10.19
C PRO A 516 -16.28 24.55 9.68
N ARG A 517 -16.40 25.43 8.68
CA ARG A 517 -15.25 26.18 8.12
C ARG A 517 -14.63 27.17 9.10
N SER A 518 -15.38 27.55 10.13
CA SER A 518 -14.93 28.41 11.22
C SER A 518 -13.96 27.69 12.16
N ALA A 519 -13.87 26.35 12.11
CA ALA A 519 -12.94 25.59 12.90
C ALA A 519 -11.48 26.02 12.62
N PRO A 520 -10.62 26.09 13.65
CA PRO A 520 -9.19 26.30 13.46
C PRO A 520 -8.62 25.24 12.52
N ALA A 521 -7.80 25.63 11.56
CA ALA A 521 -7.17 24.70 10.65
C ALA A 521 -5.86 25.29 10.15
N VAL A 522 -4.87 24.43 9.93
CA VAL A 522 -3.62 24.85 9.32
C VAL A 522 -3.88 25.46 7.93
N PRO A 523 -3.08 26.43 7.46
CA PRO A 523 -3.31 27.10 6.17
C PRO A 523 -3.48 26.12 5.00
N LEU A 524 -2.69 25.05 4.98
CA LEU A 524 -2.74 24.02 3.93
C LEU A 524 -4.08 23.27 3.89
N GLN A 525 -4.68 22.95 5.04
CA GLN A 525 -6.00 22.33 5.13
C GLN A 525 -7.09 23.28 4.58
N ARG A 526 -7.01 24.58 4.90
CA ARG A 526 -7.96 25.58 4.37
C ARG A 526 -7.87 25.74 2.86
N ASP A 527 -6.67 25.59 2.30
CA ASP A 527 -6.46 25.59 0.85
C ASP A 527 -7.05 24.32 0.22
N LEU A 528 -6.80 23.15 0.80
CA LEU A 528 -7.38 21.88 0.36
C LEU A 528 -8.92 21.93 0.36
N ASP A 529 -9.55 22.38 1.45
CA ASP A 529 -11.02 22.49 1.56
C ASP A 529 -11.62 23.45 0.51
N ARG A 530 -10.86 24.46 0.09
CA ARG A 530 -11.25 25.39 -0.98
C ARG A 530 -11.23 24.70 -2.33
N ILE A 531 -10.17 23.94 -2.62
CA ILE A 531 -10.01 23.20 -3.87
C ILE A 531 -11.06 22.08 -3.97
N GLN A 532 -11.28 21.31 -2.89
CA GLN A 532 -12.30 20.25 -2.83
C GLN A 532 -13.69 20.76 -3.22
N ARG A 533 -14.08 21.94 -2.71
CA ARG A 533 -15.37 22.57 -3.06
C ARG A 533 -15.42 23.05 -4.50
N ARG A 534 -14.35 23.67 -5.00
CA ARG A 534 -14.26 24.13 -6.40
C ARG A 534 -14.42 22.95 -7.37
N LEU A 535 -13.73 21.84 -7.08
CA LEU A 535 -13.74 20.63 -7.91
C LEU A 535 -14.93 19.69 -7.65
N ARG A 536 -15.77 20.03 -6.66
CA ARG A 536 -16.90 19.19 -6.19
C ARG A 536 -16.44 17.78 -5.83
N LEU A 537 -15.27 17.65 -5.22
CA LEU A 537 -14.69 16.40 -4.80
C LEU A 537 -14.91 16.25 -3.29
N LYS A 538 -16.00 15.57 -2.90
CA LYS A 538 -16.34 15.37 -1.49
C LYS A 538 -15.48 14.26 -0.87
N PRO A 539 -14.89 14.46 0.31
CA PRO A 539 -14.34 13.39 1.13
C PRO A 539 -15.43 12.41 1.55
N GLU A 540 -15.17 11.11 1.36
CA GLU A 540 -16.11 10.03 1.68
C GLU A 540 -15.33 8.91 2.38
N ALA A 541 -15.90 8.33 3.43
CA ALA A 541 -15.29 7.20 4.12
C ALA A 541 -15.39 5.90 3.30
N LEU A 542 -16.40 5.81 2.43
CA LEU A 542 -16.53 4.70 1.48
C LEU A 542 -15.53 4.83 0.35
N GLU A 543 -15.05 3.67 -0.08
CA GLU A 543 -14.28 3.56 -1.31
C GLU A 543 -15.17 3.93 -2.50
N ARG A 544 -14.72 4.90 -3.29
CA ARG A 544 -15.39 5.31 -4.53
C ARG A 544 -14.42 5.24 -5.70
N GLU A 545 -14.83 4.54 -6.75
CA GLU A 545 -14.14 4.59 -8.04
C GLU A 545 -14.54 5.86 -8.81
N LEU A 546 -13.53 6.59 -9.29
CA LEU A 546 -13.66 7.82 -10.05
C LEU A 546 -12.91 7.68 -11.38
N GLU A 547 -13.66 7.62 -12.48
CA GLU A 547 -13.09 7.73 -13.82
C GLU A 547 -12.97 9.20 -14.24
N LEU A 548 -11.79 9.61 -14.68
CA LEU A 548 -11.46 10.96 -15.11
C LEU A 548 -11.14 10.96 -16.61
N ASP A 549 -11.74 11.88 -17.37
CA ASP A 549 -11.38 12.16 -18.76
C ASP A 549 -10.51 13.42 -18.81
N LEU A 550 -9.19 13.25 -19.02
CA LEU A 550 -8.20 14.32 -18.93
C LEU A 550 -8.38 15.43 -19.99
N ARG A 551 -9.22 15.22 -21.00
CA ARG A 551 -9.57 16.26 -21.98
C ARG A 551 -10.53 17.30 -21.41
N LYS A 552 -11.20 16.98 -20.30
CA LYS A 552 -12.06 17.91 -19.56
C LYS A 552 -11.23 18.62 -18.50
N GLU A 553 -11.21 19.95 -18.55
CA GLU A 553 -10.43 20.80 -17.64
C GLU A 553 -10.65 20.45 -16.15
N ASN A 554 -11.91 20.27 -15.73
CA ASN A 554 -12.23 19.92 -14.35
C ASN A 554 -11.74 18.53 -13.92
N ASP A 555 -11.71 17.55 -14.83
CA ASP A 555 -11.20 16.20 -14.54
C ASP A 555 -9.67 16.19 -14.53
N ALA A 556 -9.03 16.98 -15.41
CA ALA A 556 -7.60 17.23 -15.35
C ALA A 556 -7.20 17.91 -14.03
N GLU A 557 -7.95 18.91 -13.55
CA GLU A 557 -7.71 19.54 -12.24
C GLU A 557 -7.86 18.54 -11.07
N ARG A 558 -8.83 17.62 -11.12
CA ARG A 558 -8.99 16.55 -10.12
C ARG A 558 -7.80 15.60 -10.12
N SER A 559 -7.35 15.15 -11.29
CA SER A 559 -6.15 14.30 -11.42
C SER A 559 -4.92 15.01 -10.82
N ARG A 560 -4.70 16.29 -11.18
CA ARG A 560 -3.57 17.09 -10.66
C ARG A 560 -3.61 17.21 -9.13
N LEU A 561 -4.79 17.48 -8.55
CA LEU A 561 -4.95 17.53 -7.09
C LEU A 561 -4.54 16.21 -6.44
N LEU A 562 -5.06 15.08 -6.94
CA LEU A 562 -4.77 13.75 -6.37
C LEU A 562 -3.29 13.41 -6.48
N HIS A 563 -2.63 13.73 -7.59
CA HIS A 563 -1.19 13.55 -7.73
C HIS A 563 -0.37 14.44 -6.79
N ARG A 564 -0.77 15.71 -6.58
CA ARG A 564 -0.12 16.61 -5.62
C ARG A 564 -0.25 16.10 -4.19
N LEU A 565 -1.43 15.62 -3.80
CA LEU A 565 -1.66 15.04 -2.49
C LEU A 565 -0.81 13.78 -2.26
N ARG A 566 -0.68 12.91 -3.27
CA ARG A 566 0.22 11.75 -3.19
C ARG A 566 1.68 12.14 -3.02
N LEU A 567 2.15 13.18 -3.69
CA LEU A 567 3.51 13.72 -3.48
C LEU A 567 3.73 14.19 -2.03
N LEU A 568 2.68 14.74 -1.41
CA LEU A 568 2.70 15.17 -0.01
C LEU A 568 2.53 14.02 0.99
N GLY A 569 2.36 12.76 0.54
CA GLY A 569 2.07 11.62 1.41
C GLY A 569 0.62 11.58 1.91
N VAL A 570 -0.29 12.37 1.32
CA VAL A 570 -1.72 12.37 1.63
C VAL A 570 -2.43 11.42 0.67
N GLY A 571 -2.57 10.15 1.10
CA GLY A 571 -3.15 9.05 0.32
C GLY A 571 -4.68 9.09 0.16
N TRP A 572 -5.26 10.20 -0.27
CA TRP A 572 -6.72 10.28 -0.50
C TRP A 572 -7.19 9.44 -1.71
N GLY A 573 -6.31 9.23 -2.69
CA GLY A 573 -6.64 8.47 -3.89
C GLY A 573 -5.50 7.60 -4.38
N GLU A 574 -5.84 6.42 -4.86
CA GLU A 574 -4.92 5.47 -5.50
C GLU A 574 -5.31 5.25 -6.96
N PRO A 575 -4.37 5.34 -7.91
CA PRO A 575 -4.65 5.05 -9.31
C PRO A 575 -4.86 3.55 -9.51
N VAL A 576 -5.86 3.19 -10.30
CA VAL A 576 -6.19 1.81 -10.66
C VAL A 576 -5.95 1.63 -12.15
N ALA A 577 -5.37 0.50 -12.54
CA ALA A 577 -5.19 0.16 -13.95
C ALA A 577 -6.57 -0.02 -14.62
N SER A 578 -6.93 0.87 -15.54
CA SER A 578 -8.21 0.81 -16.25
C SER A 578 -8.28 -0.47 -17.10
N ARG A 579 -9.32 -1.29 -16.87
CA ARG A 579 -9.57 -2.48 -17.69
C ARG A 579 -9.97 -2.04 -19.10
N GLY A 580 -9.14 -2.36 -20.09
CA GLY A 580 -9.50 -2.23 -21.52
C GLY A 580 -9.33 -0.84 -22.14
N SER A 581 -8.64 0.10 -21.50
CA SER A 581 -8.29 1.39 -22.09
C SER A 581 -6.83 1.41 -22.57
N THR A 582 -6.61 1.35 -23.88
CA THR A 582 -5.32 1.66 -24.51
C THR A 582 -5.06 3.17 -24.64
N GLY A 583 -5.99 4.02 -24.17
CA GLY A 583 -5.90 5.48 -24.27
C GLY A 583 -5.27 6.14 -23.04
N THR A 584 -4.30 7.03 -23.26
CA THR A 584 -3.60 7.86 -22.26
C THR A 584 -4.46 8.99 -21.68
N PHE A 585 -5.71 9.15 -22.12
CA PHE A 585 -6.60 10.23 -21.73
C PHE A 585 -7.59 9.87 -20.61
N ARG A 586 -7.67 8.59 -20.21
CA ARG A 586 -8.51 8.15 -19.09
C ARG A 586 -7.65 7.72 -17.91
N GLU A 587 -8.05 8.15 -16.72
CA GLU A 587 -7.49 7.69 -15.45
C GLU A 587 -8.61 7.17 -14.56
N THR A 588 -8.41 6.00 -13.96
CA THR A 588 -9.31 5.46 -12.94
C THR A 588 -8.65 5.62 -11.58
N TRP A 589 -9.39 6.18 -10.63
CA TRP A 589 -8.92 6.42 -9.27
C TRP A 589 -9.85 5.76 -8.26
N ARG A 590 -9.27 5.21 -7.21
CA ARG A 590 -9.98 4.72 -6.03
C ARG A 590 -9.78 5.72 -4.90
N LEU A 591 -10.86 6.34 -4.46
CA LEU A 591 -10.82 7.39 -3.43
C LEU A 591 -11.38 6.88 -2.12
N ARG A 592 -10.68 7.14 -1.02
CA ARG A 592 -11.14 6.89 0.36
C ARG A 592 -10.57 7.94 1.28
N TRP A 593 -11.41 8.61 2.07
CA TRP A 593 -10.97 9.57 3.07
C TRP A 593 -10.86 8.91 4.45
N GLU A 594 -9.70 9.05 5.07
CA GLU A 594 -9.43 8.61 6.43
C GLU A 594 -9.08 9.80 7.32
N PRO A 595 -9.48 9.82 8.60
CA PRO A 595 -9.16 10.92 9.51
C PRO A 595 -7.66 11.22 9.66
N GLU A 596 -6.81 10.20 9.54
CA GLU A 596 -5.35 10.33 9.56
C GLU A 596 -4.83 11.24 8.43
N LEU A 597 -5.57 11.36 7.32
CA LEU A 597 -5.22 12.27 6.24
C LEU A 597 -5.23 13.73 6.71
N SER A 598 -6.03 14.11 7.71
CA SER A 598 -5.97 15.44 8.31
C SER A 598 -4.64 15.70 9.03
N VAL A 599 -4.05 14.68 9.65
CA VAL A 599 -2.70 14.77 10.24
C VAL A 599 -1.65 14.85 9.14
N ARG A 600 -1.75 14.03 8.10
CA ARG A 600 -0.84 14.09 6.93
C ARG A 600 -0.86 15.47 6.26
N VAL A 601 -2.03 16.11 6.18
CA VAL A 601 -2.15 17.48 5.68
C VAL A 601 -1.49 18.48 6.65
N ALA A 602 -1.58 18.29 7.96
CA ALA A 602 -0.87 19.13 8.93
C ALA A 602 0.66 18.97 8.85
N GLU A 603 1.16 17.74 8.72
CA GLU A 603 2.57 17.42 8.49
C GLU A 603 3.08 18.06 7.19
N ALA A 604 2.31 17.94 6.12
CA ALA A 604 2.64 18.52 4.83
C ALA A 604 2.72 20.06 4.85
N GLY A 605 2.12 20.70 5.87
CA GLY A 605 2.18 22.16 6.07
C GLY A 605 3.59 22.72 6.25
N VAL A 606 4.57 21.89 6.64
CA VAL A 606 5.99 22.27 6.72
C VAL A 606 6.54 22.68 5.35
N TRP A 607 6.03 22.10 4.26
CA TRP A 607 6.47 22.37 2.90
C TRP A 607 5.79 23.59 2.27
N GLY A 608 4.65 24.05 2.81
CA GLY A 608 3.96 25.23 2.29
C GLY A 608 2.54 25.42 2.81
N THR A 609 1.97 26.59 2.50
CA THR A 609 0.62 26.99 2.94
C THR A 609 -0.48 26.64 1.92
N THR A 610 -0.11 26.22 0.72
CA THR A 610 -1.04 25.78 -0.35
C THR A 610 -0.63 24.41 -0.87
N VAL A 611 -1.58 23.63 -1.42
CA VAL A 611 -1.29 22.28 -1.94
C VAL A 611 -0.27 22.34 -3.07
N PHE A 612 -0.36 23.37 -3.92
CA PHE A 612 0.60 23.59 -5.00
C PHE A 612 2.01 23.89 -4.45
N SER A 613 2.16 24.93 -3.61
CA SER A 613 3.48 25.33 -3.11
C SER A 613 4.13 24.25 -2.26
N ALA A 614 3.34 23.54 -1.44
CA ALA A 614 3.82 22.44 -0.62
C ALA A 614 4.31 21.27 -1.49
N ALA A 615 3.55 20.89 -2.52
CA ALA A 615 3.95 19.80 -3.41
C ALA A 615 5.22 20.16 -4.22
N THR A 616 5.35 21.42 -4.66
CA THR A 616 6.57 21.93 -5.32
C THR A 616 7.78 21.83 -4.41
N ALA A 617 7.72 22.39 -3.20
CA ALA A 617 8.85 22.38 -2.26
C ALA A 617 9.21 20.95 -1.82
N LYS A 618 8.21 20.09 -1.62
CA LYS A 618 8.42 18.66 -1.32
C LYS A 618 9.13 17.95 -2.46
N ALA A 619 8.70 18.17 -3.71
CA ALA A 619 9.34 17.57 -4.88
C ALA A 619 10.80 18.03 -5.04
N GLU A 620 11.11 19.31 -4.83
CA GLU A 620 12.48 19.81 -4.85
C GLU A 620 13.35 19.14 -3.77
N ALA A 621 12.84 19.03 -2.55
CA ALA A 621 13.56 18.35 -1.47
C ALA A 621 13.78 16.86 -1.74
N ASP A 622 12.77 16.16 -2.27
CA ASP A 622 12.87 14.76 -2.65
C ASP A 622 13.88 14.53 -3.77
N ALA A 623 14.00 15.47 -4.72
CA ALA A 623 15.00 15.37 -5.79
C ALA A 623 16.43 15.44 -5.25
N VAL A 624 16.68 16.34 -4.29
CA VAL A 624 17.97 16.45 -3.61
C VAL A 624 18.27 15.18 -2.81
N ALA A 625 17.27 14.65 -2.08
CA ALA A 625 17.41 13.48 -1.22
C ALA A 625 17.52 12.14 -1.99
N ALA A 626 16.98 12.07 -3.21
CA ALA A 626 17.01 10.87 -4.03
C ALA A 626 18.46 10.37 -4.23
N GLN A 627 18.70 9.06 -4.08
CA GLN A 627 20.04 8.49 -4.19
C GLN A 627 20.26 7.82 -5.56
N GLY A 628 19.20 7.32 -6.19
CA GLY A 628 19.27 6.63 -7.47
C GLY A 628 18.68 7.42 -8.64
N LEU A 629 19.15 7.09 -9.86
CA LEU A 629 18.58 7.60 -11.11
C LEU A 629 17.09 7.22 -11.27
N ALA A 630 16.72 6.01 -10.82
CA ALA A 630 15.34 5.53 -10.85
C ALA A 630 14.40 6.39 -9.99
N ASP A 631 14.84 6.80 -8.79
CA ASP A 631 14.05 7.61 -7.87
C ASP A 631 13.75 9.00 -8.45
N VAL A 632 14.76 9.64 -9.04
CA VAL A 632 14.61 10.95 -9.69
C VAL A 632 13.75 10.85 -10.94
N THR A 633 13.89 9.76 -11.71
CA THR A 633 13.06 9.52 -12.89
C THR A 633 11.59 9.36 -12.51
N ALA A 634 11.30 8.57 -11.47
CA ALA A 634 9.95 8.41 -10.95
C ALA A 634 9.40 9.73 -10.38
N LEU A 635 10.25 10.54 -9.75
CA LEU A 635 9.86 11.87 -9.26
C LEU A 635 9.54 12.84 -10.41
N ALA A 636 10.33 12.84 -11.49
CA ALA A 636 10.04 13.65 -12.67
C ALA A 636 8.68 13.29 -13.29
N GLU A 637 8.37 11.99 -13.39
CA GLU A 637 7.05 11.51 -13.83
C GLU A 637 5.93 12.03 -12.90
N ARG A 638 6.12 11.93 -11.57
CA ARG A 638 5.15 12.46 -10.61
C ARG A 638 4.98 13.98 -10.71
N CYS A 639 6.05 14.75 -10.96
CA CYS A 639 5.98 16.21 -11.14
C CYS A 639 5.16 16.59 -12.39
N LEU A 640 5.29 15.84 -13.48
CA LEU A 640 4.49 16.04 -14.69
C LEU A 640 3.02 15.70 -14.45
N LEU A 641 2.76 14.58 -13.78
CA LEU A 641 1.40 14.17 -13.41
C LEU A 641 0.73 15.13 -12.41
N ALA A 642 1.52 15.80 -11.57
CA ALA A 642 1.07 16.81 -10.63
C ALA A 642 1.04 18.24 -11.21
N GLU A 643 1.52 18.44 -12.45
CA GLU A 643 1.71 19.75 -13.09
C GLU A 643 2.44 20.73 -12.14
N LEU A 644 3.72 20.45 -11.87
CA LEU A 644 4.60 21.25 -11.02
C LEU A 644 5.74 21.88 -11.85
N PRO A 645 5.46 22.96 -12.62
CA PRO A 645 6.44 23.56 -13.52
C PRO A 645 7.65 24.16 -12.79
N ASP A 646 7.47 24.64 -11.56
CA ASP A 646 8.54 25.29 -10.80
C ASP A 646 9.57 24.28 -10.26
N ALA A 647 9.13 23.09 -9.88
CA ALA A 647 10.01 22.02 -9.39
C ALA A 647 10.75 21.31 -10.54
N LEU A 648 10.13 21.23 -11.72
CA LEU A 648 10.61 20.41 -12.83
C LEU A 648 12.06 20.77 -13.26
N PRO A 649 12.47 22.05 -13.43
CA PRO A 649 13.86 22.38 -13.75
C PRO A 649 14.89 21.83 -12.75
N ALA A 650 14.59 21.90 -11.44
CA ALA A 650 15.49 21.39 -10.41
C ALA A 650 15.58 19.85 -10.46
N VAL A 651 14.45 19.16 -10.61
CA VAL A 651 14.43 17.69 -10.77
C VAL A 651 15.19 17.27 -12.03
N MET A 652 14.99 17.97 -13.15
CA MET A 652 15.64 17.68 -14.42
C MET A 652 17.16 17.92 -14.38
N GLN A 653 17.62 18.98 -13.73
CA GLN A 653 19.04 19.22 -13.52
C GLN A 653 19.69 18.08 -12.73
N ILE A 654 19.07 17.69 -11.62
CA ILE A 654 19.55 16.59 -10.78
C ILE A 654 19.54 15.25 -11.54
N LEU A 655 18.51 15.01 -12.36
CA LEU A 655 18.42 13.84 -13.22
C LEU A 655 19.57 13.82 -14.23
N ALA A 656 19.84 14.94 -14.89
CA ALA A 656 20.91 15.07 -15.88
C ALA A 656 22.29 14.89 -15.24
N ASP A 657 22.52 15.48 -14.07
CA ASP A 657 23.78 15.35 -13.32
C ASP A 657 24.03 13.90 -12.90
N ARG A 658 23.00 13.19 -12.41
CA ARG A 658 23.10 11.78 -12.06
C ARG A 658 23.29 10.89 -13.27
N ALA A 659 22.54 11.10 -14.35
CA ALA A 659 22.70 10.37 -15.60
C ALA A 659 24.09 10.60 -16.24
N ALA A 660 24.71 11.77 -16.00
CA ALA A 660 26.05 12.06 -16.48
C ALA A 660 27.15 11.35 -15.66
N LEU A 661 26.90 11.09 -14.36
CA LEU A 661 27.85 10.45 -13.44
C LEU A 661 27.66 8.92 -13.35
N ASP A 662 26.52 8.40 -13.76
CA ASP A 662 26.23 6.97 -13.70
C ASP A 662 26.95 6.24 -14.85
N ALA A 663 27.92 5.39 -14.48
CA ALA A 663 28.69 4.58 -15.42
C ALA A 663 28.00 3.27 -15.78
N ASP A 664 26.92 2.90 -15.07
CA ASP A 664 26.20 1.65 -15.26
C ASP A 664 25.14 1.78 -16.36
N VAL A 665 25.45 1.23 -17.52
CA VAL A 665 24.59 1.28 -18.71
C VAL A 665 23.26 0.56 -18.48
N GLY A 666 23.21 -0.46 -17.61
CA GLY A 666 21.97 -1.17 -17.28
C GLY A 666 20.96 -0.23 -16.61
N ARG A 667 21.42 0.61 -15.67
CA ARG A 667 20.58 1.62 -15.00
C ARG A 667 20.10 2.71 -15.95
N LEU A 668 20.98 3.18 -16.83
CA LEU A 668 20.63 4.15 -17.87
C LEU A 668 19.55 3.58 -18.83
N ALA A 669 19.72 2.32 -19.25
CA ALA A 669 18.77 1.61 -20.11
C ALA A 669 17.43 1.32 -19.42
N GLN A 670 17.43 1.13 -18.09
CA GLN A 670 16.21 0.99 -17.30
C GLN A 670 15.46 2.32 -17.12
N ALA A 671 16.17 3.44 -16.99
CA ALA A 671 15.58 4.76 -16.77
C ALA A 671 14.95 5.36 -18.04
N LEU A 672 15.55 5.13 -19.22
CA LEU A 672 15.10 5.73 -20.48
C LEU A 672 13.61 5.46 -20.80
N PRO A 673 13.07 4.23 -20.73
CA PRO A 673 11.66 3.97 -21.02
C PRO A 673 10.69 4.77 -20.16
N ALA A 674 11.01 5.01 -18.88
CA ALA A 674 10.17 5.80 -17.99
C ALA A 674 10.13 7.29 -18.38
N LEU A 675 11.28 7.85 -18.76
CA LEU A 675 11.35 9.22 -19.29
C LEU A 675 10.57 9.35 -20.61
N VAL A 676 10.70 8.38 -21.52
CA VAL A 676 9.99 8.44 -22.80
C VAL A 676 8.48 8.26 -22.63
N ARG A 677 8.02 7.41 -21.72
CA ARG A 677 6.59 7.34 -21.36
C ARG A 677 6.09 8.68 -20.81
N SER A 678 6.91 9.35 -20.00
CA SER A 678 6.58 10.67 -19.44
C SER A 678 6.36 11.74 -20.50
N LEU A 679 7.09 11.68 -21.63
CA LEU A 679 6.90 12.58 -22.78
C LEU A 679 5.53 12.43 -23.45
N ARG A 680 4.93 11.23 -23.43
CA ARG A 680 3.57 11.02 -23.98
C ARG A 680 2.46 11.68 -23.15
N TYR A 681 2.70 11.92 -21.86
CA TYR A 681 1.73 12.62 -21.00
C TYR A 681 1.83 14.14 -21.13
N GLY A 682 2.98 14.68 -21.56
CA GLY A 682 3.19 16.11 -21.79
C GLY A 682 2.29 16.69 -22.88
N ASP A 683 2.07 15.94 -23.96
CA ASP A 683 1.22 16.35 -25.10
C ASP A 683 -0.27 16.47 -24.71
N VAL A 684 -0.76 15.60 -23.83
CA VAL A 684 -2.15 15.64 -23.34
C VAL A 684 -2.36 16.77 -22.31
N ARG A 685 -1.30 17.22 -21.63
CA ARG A 685 -1.37 18.12 -20.47
C ARG A 685 -0.80 19.52 -20.72
N GLY A 686 -0.23 19.79 -21.90
CA GLY A 686 0.25 21.11 -22.30
C GLY A 686 1.50 21.60 -21.57
N THR A 687 2.31 20.69 -21.01
CA THR A 687 3.56 21.03 -20.31
C THR A 687 4.72 21.08 -21.30
N ASP A 688 5.59 22.09 -21.22
CA ASP A 688 6.80 22.17 -22.05
C ASP A 688 7.75 21.02 -21.71
N THR A 689 7.80 20.02 -22.60
CA THR A 689 8.64 18.83 -22.47
C THR A 689 10.01 18.99 -23.13
N GLY A 690 10.39 20.19 -23.61
CA GLY A 690 11.65 20.41 -24.32
C GLY A 690 12.86 19.92 -23.54
N ALA A 691 12.99 20.33 -22.27
CA ALA A 691 14.08 19.90 -21.39
C ALA A 691 14.09 18.38 -21.12
N LEU A 692 12.91 17.74 -21.04
CA LEU A 692 12.81 16.29 -20.85
C LEU A 692 13.23 15.52 -22.10
N THR A 693 12.88 16.03 -23.29
CA THR A 693 13.31 15.46 -24.57
C THR A 693 14.83 15.53 -24.72
N GLU A 694 15.45 16.65 -24.35
CA GLU A 694 16.91 16.81 -24.37
C GLU A 694 17.62 15.82 -23.44
N VAL A 695 17.12 15.67 -22.20
CA VAL A 695 17.69 14.71 -21.24
C VAL A 695 17.49 13.26 -21.71
N ALA A 696 16.31 12.92 -22.24
CA ALA A 696 16.05 11.59 -22.79
C ALA A 696 16.95 11.28 -24.00
N ALA A 697 17.16 12.24 -24.91
CA ALA A 697 18.06 12.11 -26.04
C ALA A 697 19.52 11.94 -25.58
N GLY A 698 19.98 12.76 -24.62
CA GLY A 698 21.32 12.65 -24.05
C GLY A 698 21.56 11.33 -23.29
N LEU A 699 20.52 10.80 -22.64
CA LEU A 699 20.55 9.49 -21.99
C LEU A 699 20.65 8.37 -23.03
N ALA A 700 19.83 8.44 -24.09
CA ALA A 700 19.85 7.48 -25.19
C ALA A 700 21.24 7.42 -25.85
N GLU A 701 21.89 8.56 -26.07
CA GLU A 701 23.26 8.58 -26.62
C GLU A 701 24.28 7.85 -25.73
N ARG A 702 24.21 8.04 -24.42
CA ARG A 702 25.08 7.34 -23.46
C ARG A 702 24.81 5.84 -23.47
N VAL A 703 23.54 5.44 -23.50
CA VAL A 703 23.15 4.04 -23.67
C VAL A 703 23.73 3.48 -24.97
N PHE A 704 23.61 4.19 -26.09
CA PHE A 704 24.11 3.72 -27.39
C PHE A 704 25.63 3.48 -27.39
N VAL A 705 26.39 4.35 -26.73
CA VAL A 705 27.85 4.22 -26.63
C VAL A 705 28.25 3.11 -25.66
N GLY A 706 27.58 3.00 -24.51
CA GLY A 706 27.94 2.08 -23.44
C GLY A 706 27.39 0.65 -23.61
N LEU A 707 26.33 0.46 -24.38
CA LEU A 707 25.65 -0.84 -24.49
C LEU A 707 26.50 -1.92 -25.19
N PRO A 708 27.22 -1.65 -26.30
CA PRO A 708 28.08 -2.66 -26.92
C PRO A 708 29.19 -3.24 -26.03
N PRO A 709 29.94 -2.45 -25.22
CA PRO A 709 30.88 -3.04 -24.26
C PRO A 709 30.19 -3.67 -23.05
N ALA A 710 29.05 -3.15 -22.58
CA ALA A 710 28.30 -3.73 -21.46
C ALA A 710 27.68 -5.09 -21.78
N CYS A 711 27.38 -5.36 -23.06
CA CYS A 711 26.86 -6.64 -23.52
C CYS A 711 27.96 -7.71 -23.73
N ALA A 712 29.23 -7.41 -23.47
CA ALA A 712 30.32 -8.35 -23.69
C ALA A 712 30.57 -9.25 -22.47
N ALA A 713 30.83 -10.53 -22.70
CA ALA A 713 31.27 -11.50 -21.69
C ALA A 713 30.35 -11.61 -20.46
N LEU A 714 29.04 -11.47 -20.65
CA LEU A 714 28.03 -11.69 -19.62
C LEU A 714 27.79 -13.18 -19.39
N ASP A 715 27.45 -13.55 -18.15
CA ASP A 715 26.87 -14.86 -17.86
C ASP A 715 25.42 -14.96 -18.38
N ALA A 716 24.81 -16.14 -18.24
CA ALA A 716 23.49 -16.41 -18.79
C ALA A 716 22.38 -15.53 -18.19
N ASP A 717 22.42 -15.27 -16.88
CA ASP A 717 21.37 -14.52 -16.18
C ASP A 717 21.49 -13.01 -16.49
N ALA A 718 22.72 -12.48 -16.46
CA ALA A 718 23.02 -11.10 -16.83
C ALA A 718 22.75 -10.84 -18.32
N ALA A 719 22.99 -11.81 -19.20
CA ALA A 719 22.66 -11.69 -20.62
C ALA A 719 21.14 -11.57 -20.86
N GLU A 720 20.33 -12.33 -20.11
CA GLU A 720 18.87 -12.27 -20.22
C GLU A 720 18.30 -10.99 -19.61
N GLU A 721 18.88 -10.48 -18.52
CA GLU A 721 18.56 -9.16 -17.99
C GLU A 721 18.89 -8.05 -19.00
N MET A 722 20.09 -8.06 -19.56
CA MET A 722 20.51 -7.09 -20.57
C MET A 722 19.64 -7.17 -21.83
N ARG A 723 19.20 -8.36 -22.26
CA ARG A 723 18.24 -8.53 -23.35
C ARG A 723 16.93 -7.78 -23.08
N ARG A 724 16.39 -7.86 -21.87
CA ARG A 724 15.19 -7.09 -21.47
C ARG A 724 15.42 -5.58 -21.55
N HIS A 725 16.61 -5.11 -21.16
CA HIS A 725 16.98 -3.71 -21.31
C HIS A 725 17.08 -3.28 -22.79
N VAL A 726 17.67 -4.09 -23.67
CA VAL A 726 17.72 -3.83 -25.12
C VAL A 726 16.31 -3.69 -25.71
N ASP A 727 15.38 -4.56 -25.31
CA ASP A 727 13.98 -4.50 -25.74
C ASP A 727 13.29 -3.22 -25.28
N ALA A 728 13.46 -2.86 -24.00
CA ALA A 728 12.86 -1.67 -23.43
C ALA A 728 13.40 -0.39 -24.08
N VAL A 729 14.71 -0.32 -24.35
CA VAL A 729 15.36 0.79 -25.07
C VAL A 729 14.88 0.86 -26.51
N HIS A 730 14.77 -0.26 -27.22
CA HIS A 730 14.27 -0.28 -28.60
C HIS A 730 12.85 0.30 -28.68
N GLY A 731 11.95 -0.11 -27.78
CA GLY A 731 10.61 0.48 -27.67
C GLY A 731 10.66 1.98 -27.37
N ALA A 732 11.48 2.41 -26.40
CA ALA A 732 11.62 3.81 -26.03
C ALA A 732 12.16 4.69 -27.17
N VAL A 733 13.17 4.25 -27.91
CA VAL A 733 13.75 5.00 -29.05
C VAL A 733 12.73 5.16 -30.17
N GLY A 734 11.93 4.12 -30.44
CA GLY A 734 10.83 4.21 -31.41
C GLY A 734 9.85 5.33 -31.07
N LEU A 735 9.42 5.38 -29.80
CA LEU A 735 8.50 6.41 -29.31
C LEU A 735 9.09 7.82 -29.27
N LEU A 736 10.38 7.93 -28.94
CA LEU A 736 11.07 9.22 -28.89
C LEU A 736 11.24 9.81 -30.29
N GLY A 737 11.50 8.95 -31.30
CA GLY A 737 11.56 9.37 -32.70
C GLY A 737 10.24 9.96 -33.22
N ASP A 738 9.10 9.39 -32.79
CA ASP A 738 7.76 9.87 -33.18
C ASP A 738 7.40 11.20 -32.48
N ALA A 739 7.76 11.36 -31.20
CA ALA A 739 7.40 12.54 -30.39
C ALA A 739 8.12 13.83 -30.82
N VAL A 740 9.37 13.74 -31.29
CA VAL A 740 10.08 14.90 -31.83
C VAL A 740 9.47 15.32 -33.18
N GLY A 741 8.80 14.40 -33.90
CA GLY A 741 8.25 14.57 -35.25
C GLY A 741 6.98 15.41 -35.34
N SER A 742 6.11 15.32 -34.35
CA SER A 742 4.83 16.04 -34.31
C SER A 742 4.97 17.53 -34.05
N GLY A 743 6.10 18.00 -33.49
CA GLY A 743 6.33 19.40 -33.13
C GLY A 743 6.74 20.33 -34.28
N GLN A 744 7.19 19.82 -35.43
CA GLN A 744 7.69 20.63 -36.55
C GLN A 744 6.75 20.70 -37.77
N GLY A 745 5.63 19.96 -37.76
CA GLY A 745 4.69 19.91 -38.89
C GLY A 745 3.62 21.01 -38.95
N ALA A 746 3.62 21.97 -38.00
CA ALA A 746 2.54 22.95 -37.86
C ALA A 746 2.81 24.32 -38.52
N GLU A 747 4.00 24.60 -39.06
CA GLU A 747 4.32 25.93 -39.62
C GLU A 747 4.42 25.99 -41.16
N ASP A 748 4.53 24.87 -41.89
CA ASP A 748 4.58 24.89 -43.35
C ASP A 748 3.24 24.47 -43.98
N GLY A 749 2.27 25.38 -43.97
CA GLY A 749 0.93 25.10 -44.47
C GLY A 749 0.04 26.32 -44.70
N ALA A 750 0.55 27.40 -45.30
CA ALA A 750 -0.28 28.50 -45.79
C ALA A 750 0.23 29.05 -47.13
N ALA A 751 -0.18 28.41 -48.22
CA ALA A 751 -0.15 29.01 -49.55
C ALA A 751 -1.26 30.06 -49.66
N VAL A 752 -0.91 31.30 -49.98
CA VAL A 752 -1.85 32.31 -50.50
C VAL A 752 -1.52 32.57 -51.96
N ALA A 753 -2.52 32.34 -52.81
CA ALA A 753 -2.50 32.63 -54.23
C ALA A 753 -2.42 34.14 -54.51
N GLY A 754 -1.66 34.52 -55.53
CA GLY A 754 -1.59 35.88 -56.05
C GLY A 754 -0.94 35.92 -57.43
N ASP A 755 -1.77 36.21 -58.43
CA ASP A 755 -1.53 36.33 -59.87
C ASP A 755 -0.57 37.49 -60.25
N GLY A 756 0.14 37.37 -61.40
CA GLY A 756 0.78 38.53 -62.06
C GLY A 756 2.11 38.35 -62.82
N THR A 757 2.02 37.92 -64.08
CA THR A 757 2.76 38.35 -65.31
C THR A 757 4.31 38.19 -65.43
N PRO A 758 4.84 37.72 -66.59
CA PRO A 758 6.28 37.48 -66.80
C PRO A 758 7.03 38.67 -67.44
N GLY A 759 8.32 38.83 -67.11
CA GLY A 759 9.21 39.82 -67.71
C GLY A 759 10.68 39.39 -67.68
N ASP A 760 11.31 39.46 -68.86
CA ASP A 760 12.68 39.09 -69.22
C ASP A 760 13.81 39.77 -68.41
N GLY A 761 14.99 39.12 -68.32
CA GLY A 761 16.23 39.80 -67.95
C GLY A 761 17.44 38.93 -67.58
N VAL A 762 18.18 38.50 -68.61
CA VAL A 762 19.65 38.28 -68.77
C VAL A 762 20.59 38.19 -67.53
N PRO A 763 21.59 37.27 -67.52
CA PRO A 763 22.53 37.07 -66.43
C PRO A 763 23.74 38.03 -66.48
N SER A 764 24.35 38.32 -65.33
CA SER A 764 25.69 38.94 -65.29
C SER A 764 26.52 38.43 -64.12
N GLU A 765 27.55 37.68 -64.49
CA GLU A 765 28.74 37.38 -63.72
C GLU A 765 29.53 38.66 -63.39
N HIS A 766 30.16 38.70 -62.20
CA HIS A 766 31.58 39.06 -62.03
C HIS A 766 31.97 39.07 -60.54
N GLY A 767 33.07 38.38 -60.20
CA GLY A 767 33.88 38.71 -59.02
C GLY A 767 34.45 37.56 -58.18
N THR A 768 35.30 36.70 -58.74
CA THR A 768 36.36 35.96 -57.99
C THR A 768 37.59 36.88 -57.79
N PRO A 769 38.65 36.50 -57.03
CA PRO A 769 38.79 35.62 -55.86
C PRO A 769 39.68 36.25 -54.73
N SER A 770 39.66 35.72 -53.49
CA SER A 770 40.89 35.59 -52.68
C SER A 770 40.69 34.69 -51.47
N ALA A 771 41.79 34.07 -51.04
CA ALA A 771 41.83 32.79 -50.34
C ALA A 771 42.05 32.88 -48.82
N ARG A 772 41.75 31.73 -48.18
CA ARG A 772 42.31 31.12 -46.96
C ARG A 772 41.50 31.26 -45.67
N GLY A 773 41.19 30.09 -45.09
CA GLY A 773 41.21 29.88 -43.64
C GLY A 773 40.10 28.96 -43.15
N ALA A 774 40.41 27.68 -43.00
CA ALA A 774 39.55 26.68 -42.39
C ALA A 774 39.14 27.06 -40.95
N MET A 775 37.86 26.90 -40.62
CA MET A 775 37.31 26.65 -39.29
C MET A 775 35.96 25.97 -39.52
N GLY A 776 35.80 24.75 -38.99
CA GLY A 776 34.67 23.87 -39.26
C GLY A 776 33.34 24.45 -38.76
N ASP A 777 32.30 24.21 -39.54
CA ASP A 777 30.92 24.40 -39.12
C ASP A 777 30.61 23.56 -37.86
N PRO A 778 29.82 24.09 -36.91
CA PRO A 778 29.33 23.31 -35.77
C PRO A 778 28.39 22.20 -36.27
N PRO A 779 28.36 21.03 -35.60
CA PRO A 779 27.55 19.90 -36.07
C PRO A 779 26.06 20.25 -36.06
N ALA A 780 25.41 19.98 -37.19
CA ALA A 780 24.01 20.24 -37.45
C ALA A 780 23.07 19.60 -36.40
N ALA A 781 21.98 20.32 -36.12
CA ALA A 781 20.92 19.93 -35.21
C ALA A 781 20.39 18.50 -35.47
N LEU A 782 20.16 17.78 -34.37
CA LEU A 782 19.76 16.37 -34.30
C LEU A 782 18.37 16.14 -34.92
N GLY A 783 18.32 15.78 -36.20
CA GLY A 783 17.09 15.36 -36.88
C GLY A 783 16.62 13.95 -36.47
N HIS A 784 15.32 13.70 -36.62
CA HIS A 784 14.55 12.49 -36.25
C HIS A 784 15.13 11.17 -36.75
N GLY A 785 15.71 11.17 -37.95
CA GLY A 785 16.40 10.01 -38.49
C GLY A 785 17.69 9.67 -37.75
N GLY A 786 18.30 10.63 -37.04
CA GLY A 786 19.59 10.46 -36.37
C GLY A 786 19.55 9.52 -35.17
N LEU A 787 18.49 9.54 -34.35
CA LEU A 787 18.44 8.70 -33.14
C LEU A 787 18.14 7.23 -33.48
N ARG A 788 17.14 6.99 -34.34
CA ARG A 788 16.77 5.64 -34.80
C ARG A 788 17.93 4.99 -35.59
N ASN A 789 18.57 5.73 -36.50
CA ASN A 789 19.71 5.21 -37.25
C ASN A 789 20.91 4.87 -36.35
N ARG A 790 21.17 5.68 -35.31
CA ARG A 790 22.23 5.39 -34.32
C ARG A 790 21.90 4.14 -33.51
N TRP A 791 20.65 3.97 -33.09
CA TRP A 791 20.21 2.74 -32.41
C TRP A 791 20.36 1.51 -33.30
N HIS A 792 19.98 1.59 -34.57
CA HIS A 792 20.19 0.51 -35.53
C HIS A 792 21.67 0.18 -35.72
N ALA A 793 22.56 1.18 -35.72
CA ALA A 793 24.00 0.95 -35.75
C ALA A 793 24.49 0.18 -34.50
N VAL A 794 23.96 0.47 -33.31
CA VAL A 794 24.24 -0.28 -32.07
C VAL A 794 23.77 -1.73 -32.20
N LEU A 795 22.54 -1.96 -32.66
CA LEU A 795 22.01 -3.31 -32.88
C LEU A 795 22.85 -4.10 -33.89
N ARG A 796 23.34 -3.45 -34.96
CA ARG A 796 24.26 -4.08 -35.93
C ARG A 796 25.57 -4.50 -35.24
N VAL A 797 26.16 -3.64 -34.42
CA VAL A 797 27.38 -3.99 -33.64
C VAL A 797 27.11 -5.17 -32.70
N LEU A 798 25.98 -5.17 -31.98
CA LEU A 798 25.61 -6.27 -31.10
C LEU A 798 25.41 -7.58 -31.87
N SER A 799 24.82 -7.55 -33.07
CA SER A 799 24.51 -8.77 -33.85
C SER A 799 25.75 -9.54 -34.33
N VAL A 800 26.84 -8.84 -34.64
CA VAL A 800 28.05 -9.43 -35.27
C VAL A 800 29.19 -9.69 -34.29
N ARG A 801 29.14 -9.12 -33.07
CA ARG A 801 30.26 -9.21 -32.13
C ARG A 801 30.21 -10.52 -31.34
N ASP A 802 31.17 -11.41 -31.59
CA ASP A 802 31.20 -12.74 -30.96
C ASP A 802 31.41 -12.73 -29.44
N THR A 803 31.91 -11.64 -28.86
CA THR A 803 32.00 -11.50 -27.40
C THR A 803 30.65 -11.24 -26.72
N VAL A 804 29.58 -11.02 -27.50
CA VAL A 804 28.22 -10.78 -27.00
C VAL A 804 27.48 -12.11 -26.92
N PRO A 805 26.80 -12.44 -25.80
CA PRO A 805 26.04 -13.68 -25.67
C PRO A 805 25.00 -13.87 -26.77
N GLY A 806 24.79 -15.12 -27.17
CA GLY A 806 23.87 -15.51 -28.24
C GLY A 806 22.47 -14.91 -28.09
N VAL A 807 21.90 -14.90 -26.88
CA VAL A 807 20.53 -14.40 -26.63
C VAL A 807 20.34 -12.92 -27.00
N ILE A 808 21.37 -12.08 -26.82
CA ILE A 808 21.32 -10.67 -27.19
C ILE A 808 21.54 -10.53 -28.70
N ARG A 809 22.49 -11.30 -29.27
CA ARG A 809 22.79 -11.30 -30.71
C ARG A 809 21.56 -11.68 -31.55
N GLY A 810 20.92 -12.80 -31.21
CA GLY A 810 19.72 -13.27 -31.88
C GLY A 810 18.59 -12.26 -31.78
N ARG A 811 18.42 -11.63 -30.61
CA ARG A 811 17.41 -10.59 -30.42
C ARG A 811 17.69 -9.33 -31.24
N ALA A 812 18.94 -8.88 -31.31
CA ALA A 812 19.33 -7.72 -32.12
C ALA A 812 19.07 -7.95 -33.62
N VAL A 813 19.36 -9.15 -34.12
CA VAL A 813 19.03 -9.55 -35.51
C VAL A 813 17.52 -9.52 -35.74
N ARG A 814 16.72 -10.02 -34.78
CA ARG A 814 15.26 -9.99 -34.88
C ARG A 814 14.72 -8.56 -34.94
N LEU A 815 15.17 -7.67 -34.05
CA LEU A 815 14.73 -6.27 -34.02
C LEU A 815 15.08 -5.53 -35.31
N LEU A 816 16.27 -5.76 -35.89
CA LEU A 816 16.66 -5.18 -37.18
C LEU A 816 15.82 -5.73 -38.35
N LEU A 817 15.44 -7.02 -38.31
CA LEU A 817 14.58 -7.64 -39.30
C LEU A 817 13.14 -7.09 -39.23
N ASP A 818 12.60 -6.92 -38.02
CA ASP A 818 11.26 -6.37 -37.77
C ASP A 818 11.14 -4.92 -38.25
N ASP A 819 12.17 -4.11 -38.04
CA ASP A 819 12.23 -2.72 -38.51
C ASP A 819 12.55 -2.60 -40.02
N GLY A 820 12.83 -3.72 -40.72
CA GLY A 820 13.15 -3.73 -42.15
C GLY A 820 14.58 -3.28 -42.50
N GLU A 821 15.45 -3.13 -41.51
CA GLU A 821 16.85 -2.71 -41.65
C GLU A 821 17.81 -3.85 -42.02
N LEU A 822 17.32 -5.09 -41.99
CA LEU A 822 18.06 -6.30 -42.35
C LEU A 822 17.26 -7.13 -43.36
N ALA A 823 17.89 -7.51 -44.48
CA ALA A 823 17.28 -8.41 -45.45
C ALA A 823 17.18 -9.85 -44.90
N GLN A 824 16.20 -10.61 -45.39
CA GLN A 824 15.99 -12.01 -44.97
C GLN A 824 17.21 -12.90 -45.23
N ASP A 825 17.88 -12.72 -46.38
CA ASP A 825 19.08 -13.48 -46.74
C ASP A 825 20.23 -13.21 -45.76
N GLU A 826 20.34 -11.98 -45.26
CA GLU A 826 21.37 -11.60 -44.31
C GLU A 826 21.06 -12.11 -42.89
N ALA A 827 19.79 -12.10 -42.49
CA ALA A 827 19.33 -12.76 -41.26
C ALA A 827 19.62 -14.27 -41.28
N ALA A 828 19.35 -14.92 -42.42
CA ALA A 828 19.66 -16.34 -42.62
C ALA A 828 21.18 -16.61 -42.59
N ARG A 829 21.99 -15.73 -43.16
CA ARG A 829 23.47 -15.81 -43.09
C ARG A 829 23.98 -15.71 -41.65
N LEU A 830 23.49 -14.76 -40.86
CA LEU A 830 23.87 -14.58 -39.45
C LEU A 830 23.44 -15.77 -38.58
N MET A 831 22.24 -16.31 -38.83
CA MET A 831 21.76 -17.53 -38.19
C MET A 831 22.64 -18.75 -38.55
N GLY A 832 23.02 -18.90 -39.82
CA GLY A 832 23.92 -19.97 -40.26
C GLY A 832 25.32 -19.89 -39.65
N LEU A 833 25.82 -18.68 -39.39
CA LEU A 833 27.09 -18.45 -38.68
C LEU A 833 26.98 -18.79 -37.19
N ALA A 834 25.92 -18.33 -36.51
CA ALA A 834 25.71 -18.60 -35.09
C ALA A 834 25.50 -20.10 -34.81
N LEU A 835 24.93 -20.83 -35.76
CA LEU A 835 24.57 -22.25 -35.62
C LEU A 835 25.56 -23.18 -36.33
N SER A 836 26.79 -22.70 -36.58
CA SER A 836 27.85 -23.49 -37.20
C SER A 836 28.32 -24.63 -36.28
N PRO A 837 28.85 -25.74 -36.81
CA PRO A 837 29.38 -26.84 -36.01
C PRO A 837 30.52 -26.45 -35.04
N GLY A 838 31.16 -25.29 -35.26
CA GLY A 838 32.21 -24.76 -34.40
C GLY A 838 31.70 -23.94 -33.21
N THR A 839 30.40 -23.63 -33.14
CA THR A 839 29.81 -22.84 -32.05
C THR A 839 29.45 -23.74 -30.86
N PRO A 840 29.76 -23.36 -29.62
CA PRO A 840 29.32 -24.10 -28.44
C PRO A 840 27.79 -24.29 -28.42
N PRO A 841 27.27 -25.50 -28.14
CA PRO A 841 25.84 -25.78 -28.19
C PRO A 841 25.00 -24.82 -27.30
N GLY A 842 25.47 -24.47 -26.11
CA GLY A 842 24.77 -23.53 -25.23
C GLY A 842 24.61 -22.12 -25.83
N GLU A 843 25.60 -21.65 -26.59
CA GLU A 843 25.58 -20.35 -27.25
C GLU A 843 24.64 -20.34 -28.46
N ALA A 844 24.65 -21.41 -29.25
CA ALA A 844 23.72 -21.63 -30.36
C ALA A 844 22.25 -21.65 -29.88
N ALA A 845 21.97 -22.31 -28.77
CA ALA A 845 20.64 -22.36 -28.17
C ALA A 845 20.15 -20.97 -27.73
N ALA A 846 21.02 -20.25 -27.01
CA ALA A 846 20.74 -18.90 -26.55
C ALA A 846 20.44 -17.96 -27.73
N TRP A 847 21.16 -18.08 -28.85
CA TRP A 847 20.92 -17.29 -30.05
C TRP A 847 19.53 -17.52 -30.64
N ILE A 848 19.11 -18.78 -30.78
CA ILE A 848 17.77 -19.12 -31.29
C ILE A 848 16.69 -18.59 -30.34
N GLU A 849 16.89 -18.73 -29.04
CA GLU A 849 15.97 -18.22 -28.02
C GLU A 849 15.80 -16.70 -28.12
N GLY A 850 16.89 -15.95 -28.33
CA GLY A 850 16.84 -14.50 -28.54
C GLY A 850 16.14 -14.10 -29.84
N PHE A 851 16.32 -14.87 -30.93
CA PHE A 851 15.77 -14.55 -32.25
C PHE A 851 14.27 -14.86 -32.37
N VAL A 852 13.84 -16.00 -31.84
CA VAL A 852 12.44 -16.49 -31.94
C VAL A 852 11.59 -16.06 -30.74
N GLY A 853 12.23 -15.64 -29.65
CA GLY A 853 11.58 -15.28 -28.38
C GLY A 853 11.44 -16.50 -27.46
N GLY A 854 12.12 -16.47 -26.32
CA GLY A 854 11.94 -17.42 -25.22
C GLY A 854 10.67 -17.11 -24.40
N GLY A 855 9.99 -18.15 -23.93
CA GLY A 855 8.81 -18.05 -23.04
C GLY A 855 7.44 -18.20 -23.71
N SER A 856 6.38 -18.03 -22.92
CA SER A 856 4.97 -18.34 -23.25
C SER A 856 4.34 -17.52 -24.40
N GLY A 857 5.05 -16.51 -24.94
CA GLY A 857 4.59 -15.68 -26.07
C GLY A 857 5.33 -15.90 -27.41
N GLY A 858 6.54 -16.48 -27.42
CA GLY A 858 7.40 -16.55 -28.62
C GLY A 858 6.86 -17.44 -29.73
N GLY A 859 6.25 -18.58 -29.38
CA GLY A 859 5.66 -19.48 -30.37
C GLY A 859 4.47 -18.89 -31.12
N MET A 860 3.77 -17.90 -30.52
CA MET A 860 2.63 -17.24 -31.18
C MET A 860 3.09 -16.34 -32.34
N LEU A 861 4.28 -15.76 -32.24
CA LEU A 861 4.88 -14.97 -33.32
C LEU A 861 5.18 -15.83 -34.56
N LEU A 862 5.75 -17.02 -34.38
CA LEU A 862 5.97 -17.99 -35.47
C LEU A 862 4.66 -18.48 -36.13
N VAL A 863 3.55 -18.47 -35.40
CA VAL A 863 2.24 -18.82 -35.96
C VAL A 863 1.71 -17.73 -36.89
N HIS A 864 2.03 -16.46 -36.60
CA HIS A 864 1.50 -15.31 -37.34
C HIS A 864 2.44 -14.75 -38.40
N ASP A 865 3.75 -14.98 -38.27
CA ASP A 865 4.79 -14.49 -39.18
C ASP A 865 5.31 -15.65 -40.06
N GLU A 866 4.66 -15.87 -41.20
CA GLU A 866 5.04 -16.92 -42.16
C GLU A 866 6.45 -16.73 -42.73
N ARG A 867 6.96 -15.50 -42.75
CA ARG A 867 8.32 -15.19 -43.20
C ARG A 867 9.35 -15.65 -42.18
N LEU A 868 9.10 -15.39 -40.90
CA LEU A 868 9.94 -15.88 -39.81
C LEU A 868 9.92 -17.42 -39.74
N LEU A 869 8.73 -18.02 -39.82
CA LEU A 869 8.58 -19.48 -39.81
C LEU A 869 9.33 -20.11 -40.99
N GLY A 870 9.20 -19.54 -42.19
CA GLY A 870 9.93 -20.00 -43.38
C GLY A 870 11.46 -19.88 -43.25
N LEU A 871 11.95 -18.85 -42.56
CA LEU A 871 13.39 -18.66 -42.32
C LEU A 871 13.94 -19.73 -41.35
N VAL A 872 13.20 -20.02 -40.27
CA VAL A 872 13.56 -21.09 -39.32
C VAL A 872 13.47 -22.47 -39.98
N ASP A 873 12.44 -22.71 -40.80
CA ASP A 873 12.23 -23.97 -41.54
C ASP A 873 13.31 -24.22 -42.61
N ALA A 874 13.64 -23.20 -43.40
CA ALA A 874 14.69 -23.27 -44.42
C ALA A 874 16.07 -23.55 -43.81
N TRP A 875 16.34 -23.01 -42.62
CA TRP A 875 17.55 -23.35 -41.89
C TRP A 875 17.53 -24.77 -41.34
N LEU A 876 16.47 -25.16 -40.61
CA LEU A 876 16.34 -26.50 -40.04
C LEU A 876 16.49 -27.60 -41.10
N THR A 877 15.94 -27.38 -42.30
CA THR A 877 16.04 -28.31 -43.43
C THR A 877 17.39 -28.27 -44.15
N GLY A 878 18.17 -27.19 -43.97
CA GLY A 878 19.52 -27.04 -44.50
C GLY A 878 20.64 -27.57 -43.59
N VAL A 879 20.35 -27.97 -42.34
CA VAL A 879 21.33 -28.55 -41.41
C VAL A 879 21.66 -29.99 -41.80
N SER A 880 22.96 -30.38 -41.77
CA SER A 880 23.36 -31.77 -42.02
C SER A 880 22.87 -32.71 -40.91
N ALA A 881 22.68 -34.00 -41.20
CA ALA A 881 22.18 -34.97 -40.22
C ALA A 881 23.07 -35.09 -38.96
N GLU A 882 24.39 -34.93 -39.11
CA GLU A 882 25.34 -34.92 -38.00
C GLU A 882 25.17 -33.66 -37.13
N ALA A 883 25.17 -32.46 -37.73
CA ALA A 883 25.00 -31.20 -37.00
C ALA A 883 23.59 -31.05 -36.39
N PHE A 884 22.56 -31.63 -37.02
CA PHE A 884 21.19 -31.63 -36.50
C PHE A 884 21.09 -32.39 -35.18
N THR A 885 21.81 -33.50 -35.05
CA THR A 885 21.82 -34.32 -33.83
C THR A 885 22.42 -33.54 -32.65
N ASP A 886 23.42 -32.70 -32.91
CA ASP A 886 24.10 -31.88 -31.90
C ASP A 886 23.24 -30.72 -31.39
N VAL A 887 22.40 -30.12 -32.24
CA VAL A 887 21.51 -28.99 -31.87
C VAL A 887 20.12 -29.44 -31.39
N LEU A 888 19.71 -30.68 -31.66
CA LEU A 888 18.36 -31.19 -31.35
C LEU A 888 17.94 -31.08 -29.87
N PRO A 889 18.79 -31.39 -28.86
CA PRO A 889 18.40 -31.25 -27.45
C PRO A 889 18.06 -29.79 -27.08
N LEU A 890 18.73 -28.84 -27.73
CA LEU A 890 18.59 -27.41 -27.48
C LEU A 890 17.34 -26.84 -28.13
N LEU A 891 17.11 -27.19 -29.40
CA LEU A 891 15.86 -26.89 -30.09
C LEU A 891 14.67 -27.44 -29.31
N ARG A 892 14.78 -28.68 -28.80
CA ARG A 892 13.73 -29.29 -27.97
C ARG A 892 13.47 -28.47 -26.71
N ARG A 893 14.50 -27.98 -26.02
CA ARG A 893 14.35 -27.11 -24.84
C ARG A 893 13.60 -25.82 -25.21
N THR A 894 14.06 -25.08 -26.21
CA THR A 894 13.47 -23.81 -26.64
C THR A 894 12.03 -23.95 -27.08
N PHE A 895 11.73 -24.93 -27.95
CA PHE A 895 10.36 -25.15 -28.44
C PHE A 895 9.44 -25.81 -27.40
N SER A 896 9.98 -26.53 -26.40
CA SER A 896 9.16 -27.13 -25.33
C SER A 896 8.53 -26.13 -24.39
N ALA A 897 9.08 -24.92 -24.30
CA ALA A 897 8.55 -23.81 -23.50
C ALA A 897 7.27 -23.21 -24.11
N TYR A 898 6.90 -23.57 -25.34
CA TYR A 898 5.68 -23.09 -25.98
C TYR A 898 4.44 -23.87 -25.51
N GLU A 899 3.34 -23.13 -25.35
CA GLU A 899 2.04 -23.68 -25.01
C GLU A 899 1.67 -24.86 -25.94
N PRO A 900 1.06 -25.95 -25.41
CA PRO A 900 0.71 -27.12 -26.22
C PRO A 900 -0.16 -26.79 -27.44
N GLY A 901 -1.05 -25.80 -27.33
CA GLY A 901 -1.89 -25.32 -28.43
C GLY A 901 -1.07 -24.68 -29.55
N VAL A 902 -0.10 -23.84 -29.21
CA VAL A 902 0.79 -23.17 -30.16
C VAL A 902 1.68 -24.17 -30.89
N ARG A 903 2.24 -25.15 -30.18
CA ARG A 903 3.04 -26.24 -30.79
C ARG A 903 2.25 -27.06 -31.80
N ARG A 904 0.96 -27.32 -31.53
CA ARG A 904 0.08 -28.02 -32.47
C ARG A 904 -0.11 -27.20 -33.74
N THR A 905 -0.42 -25.92 -33.62
CA THR A 905 -0.61 -25.02 -34.76
C THR A 905 0.66 -24.87 -35.60
N LEU A 906 1.82 -24.72 -34.97
CA LEU A 906 3.11 -24.69 -35.67
C LEU A 906 3.38 -26.00 -36.43
N GLY A 907 3.11 -27.15 -35.80
CA GLY A 907 3.22 -28.45 -36.46
C GLY A 907 2.28 -28.60 -37.67
N GLU A 908 1.08 -28.01 -37.62
CA GLU A 908 0.17 -27.96 -38.76
C GLU A 908 0.66 -27.03 -39.88
N LEU A 909 1.22 -25.87 -39.52
CA LEU A 909 1.80 -24.92 -40.48
C LEU A 909 3.01 -25.53 -41.22
N VAL A 910 3.93 -26.17 -40.48
CA VAL A 910 5.08 -26.87 -41.06
C VAL A 910 4.62 -28.05 -41.93
N ARG A 911 3.59 -28.81 -41.51
CA ARG A 911 3.03 -29.91 -42.32
C ARG A 911 2.45 -29.44 -43.66
N ARG A 912 1.91 -28.22 -43.73
CA ARG A 912 1.40 -27.61 -44.97
C ARG A 912 2.52 -27.16 -45.92
N GLY A 913 3.73 -26.93 -45.40
CA GLY A 913 4.93 -26.56 -46.17
C GLY A 913 4.95 -25.08 -46.61
N PRO A 914 6.14 -24.48 -46.85
CA PRO A 914 6.27 -23.07 -47.27
C PRO A 914 5.77 -22.76 -48.70
N GLY A 915 5.33 -23.77 -49.47
CA GLY A 915 5.18 -23.69 -50.93
C GLY A 915 3.76 -23.64 -51.50
N GLU A 916 2.70 -23.91 -50.73
CA GLU A 916 1.34 -24.04 -51.31
C GLU A 916 0.53 -22.73 -51.42
N ARG A 917 1.13 -21.56 -51.17
CA ARG A 917 0.48 -20.24 -51.42
C ARG A 917 1.10 -19.44 -52.57
N GLY A 918 1.85 -20.09 -53.45
CA GLY A 918 2.41 -19.49 -54.65
C GLY A 918 1.51 -19.60 -55.90
N SER A 919 0.24 -19.16 -55.86
CA SER A 919 -0.51 -18.82 -57.08
C SER A 919 -1.78 -18.01 -56.79
N ALA A 920 -1.62 -16.79 -56.28
CA ALA A 920 -2.62 -15.74 -56.47
C ALA A 920 -1.91 -14.37 -56.45
N ARG A 921 -1.53 -13.94 -57.67
CA ARG A 921 -1.20 -12.57 -58.14
C ARG A 921 -0.57 -11.57 -57.15
N ALA A 922 0.63 -11.13 -57.53
CA ALA A 922 1.13 -9.80 -57.22
C ALA A 922 0.12 -8.72 -57.68
N GLY A 923 -0.23 -7.80 -56.77
CA GLY A 923 -0.90 -6.53 -57.10
C GLY A 923 -1.55 -5.83 -55.90
N GLY A 924 -0.97 -4.72 -55.44
CA GLY A 924 -1.69 -3.64 -54.74
C GLY A 924 -1.27 -3.34 -53.30
N SER A 925 -0.93 -2.08 -53.03
CA SER A 925 -0.71 -1.52 -51.69
C SER A 925 -2.00 -1.53 -50.86
N GLY A 926 -2.07 -2.40 -49.86
CA GLY A 926 -3.19 -2.47 -48.91
C GLY A 926 -2.69 -2.63 -47.47
N ILE A 927 -3.50 -2.18 -46.52
CA ILE A 927 -3.22 -2.22 -45.08
C ILE A 927 -3.03 -3.70 -44.65
N PRO A 928 -1.96 -4.04 -43.90
CA PRO A 928 -1.72 -5.41 -43.45
C PRO A 928 -2.94 -5.97 -42.68
N GLY A 929 -3.46 -7.12 -43.11
CA GLY A 929 -4.62 -7.77 -42.51
C GLY A 929 -5.94 -7.64 -43.26
N PHE A 930 -6.00 -6.85 -44.34
CA PHE A 930 -7.18 -6.72 -45.20
C PHE A 930 -6.83 -6.99 -46.67
N ALA A 931 -7.61 -7.86 -47.32
CA ALA A 931 -7.52 -8.05 -48.77
C ALA A 931 -8.08 -6.83 -49.51
N ALA A 932 -7.56 -6.54 -50.71
CA ALA A 932 -7.99 -5.40 -51.52
C ALA A 932 -9.44 -5.52 -52.03
N GLU A 933 -9.97 -6.74 -52.09
CA GLU A 933 -11.37 -7.03 -52.43
C GLU A 933 -12.04 -7.84 -51.31
N LEU A 934 -13.35 -7.65 -51.19
CA LEU A 934 -14.20 -8.38 -50.23
C LEU A 934 -14.26 -9.85 -50.64
N ASP A 935 -13.77 -10.73 -49.77
CA ASP A 935 -13.96 -12.18 -49.91
C ASP A 935 -15.45 -12.50 -49.63
N LEU A 936 -16.22 -12.63 -50.70
CA LEU A 936 -17.67 -12.85 -50.63
C LEU A 936 -18.02 -14.18 -49.95
N GLU A 937 -17.18 -15.20 -50.09
CA GLU A 937 -17.43 -16.52 -49.50
C GLU A 937 -17.25 -16.47 -47.98
N ARG A 938 -16.23 -15.74 -47.52
CA ARG A 938 -15.98 -15.51 -46.09
C ARG A 938 -16.96 -14.49 -45.49
N ALA A 939 -17.38 -13.49 -46.25
CA ALA A 939 -18.41 -12.54 -45.85
C ALA A 939 -19.77 -13.23 -45.70
N ASP A 940 -20.14 -14.11 -46.64
CA ASP A 940 -21.38 -14.89 -46.58
C ASP A 940 -21.41 -15.86 -45.40
N ALA A 941 -20.26 -16.46 -45.05
CA ALA A 941 -20.15 -17.36 -43.89
C ALA A 941 -20.44 -16.66 -42.55
N VAL A 942 -20.27 -15.34 -42.46
CA VAL A 942 -20.45 -14.55 -41.23
C VAL A 942 -21.84 -13.89 -41.17
N LEU A 943 -22.56 -13.80 -42.30
CA LEU A 943 -23.90 -13.19 -42.37
C LEU A 943 -24.94 -13.80 -41.41
N PRO A 944 -25.02 -15.13 -41.18
CA PRO A 944 -25.98 -15.69 -40.22
C PRO A 944 -25.72 -15.20 -38.79
N VAL A 945 -24.46 -15.15 -38.37
CA VAL A 945 -24.05 -14.71 -37.03
C VAL A 945 -24.27 -13.21 -36.87
N VAL A 946 -23.97 -12.41 -37.90
CA VAL A 946 -24.23 -10.97 -37.87
C VAL A 946 -25.73 -10.66 -37.88
N ARG A 947 -26.56 -11.43 -38.59
CA ARG A 947 -28.03 -11.30 -38.54
C ARG A 947 -28.60 -11.68 -37.18
N LEU A 948 -28.03 -12.68 -36.52
CA LEU A 948 -28.37 -13.06 -35.14
C LEU A 948 -28.00 -11.95 -34.15
N LEU A 949 -26.76 -11.42 -34.24
CA LEU A 949 -26.27 -10.35 -33.36
C LEU A 949 -26.98 -9.02 -33.56
N LEU A 950 -27.44 -8.73 -34.78
CA LEU A 950 -28.21 -7.54 -35.12
C LEU A 950 -29.72 -7.71 -34.93
N GLY A 951 -30.19 -8.88 -34.47
CA GLY A 951 -31.61 -9.15 -34.22
C GLY A 951 -32.48 -9.09 -35.47
N LEU A 952 -31.94 -9.44 -36.64
CA LEU A 952 -32.60 -9.34 -37.94
C LEU A 952 -33.36 -10.63 -38.34
N GLU A 953 -33.29 -11.69 -37.54
CA GLU A 953 -34.19 -12.84 -37.70
C GLU A 953 -35.55 -12.52 -37.08
N ARG A 954 -36.53 -12.22 -37.95
CA ARG A 954 -37.94 -12.14 -37.56
C ARG A 954 -38.43 -13.55 -37.24
N VAL A 955 -38.97 -13.69 -36.02
CA VAL A 955 -39.90 -14.76 -35.66
C VAL A 955 -41.12 -14.62 -36.57
N GLU A 956 -41.30 -15.53 -37.53
CA GLU A 956 -42.60 -15.76 -38.15
C GLU A 956 -43.42 -16.59 -37.16
N GLU A 957 -44.19 -15.87 -36.31
CA GLU A 957 -45.42 -16.41 -35.74
C GLU A 957 -46.44 -16.52 -36.87
N ASP A 958 -46.74 -17.73 -37.32
CA ASP A 958 -48.03 -18.04 -37.92
C ASP A 958 -48.66 -19.22 -37.18
N VAL A 959 -49.73 -18.88 -36.47
CA VAL A 959 -50.71 -19.74 -35.83
C VAL A 959 -51.73 -20.14 -36.90
N GLU A 960 -51.99 -21.45 -37.13
CA GLU A 960 -53.30 -22.10 -36.91
C GLU A 960 -53.36 -23.56 -37.41
N ASN A 961 -53.93 -24.43 -36.56
CA ASN A 961 -54.70 -25.66 -36.84
C ASN A 961 -54.18 -26.72 -37.85
N ASP A 962 -53.89 -27.92 -37.36
CA ASP A 962 -54.96 -28.95 -37.31
C ASP A 962 -54.61 -30.15 -36.40
N LEU A 963 -55.67 -30.64 -35.77
CA LEU A 963 -55.74 -31.84 -34.93
C LEU A 963 -55.61 -33.14 -35.76
N VAL A 964 -55.47 -34.27 -35.03
CA VAL A 964 -55.60 -35.69 -35.45
C VAL A 964 -54.28 -36.27 -35.99
N GLY A 965 -53.68 -37.35 -35.48
CA GLY A 965 -54.05 -38.36 -34.49
C GLY A 965 -53.24 -39.64 -34.81
N VAL A 966 -53.23 -40.58 -33.85
CA VAL A 966 -53.03 -42.02 -34.04
C VAL A 966 -51.59 -42.56 -34.12
N THR A 967 -51.15 -43.09 -32.96
CA THR A 967 -50.43 -44.35 -32.67
C THR A 967 -49.20 -44.77 -33.50
N GLY A 968 -48.15 -45.14 -32.76
CA GLY A 968 -47.04 -46.00 -33.20
C GLY A 968 -45.98 -46.09 -32.13
#